data_AF-A0A936JX38-F1
#
_entry.id   AF-A0A936JX38-F1
#
_cell.length_a   1.000
_cell.length_b   1.000
_cell.length_c   1.000
_cell.angle_alpha   90.00
_cell.angle_beta   90.00
_cell.angle_gamma   90.00
#
_symmetry.space_group_name_H-M   'P 1'
#
loop_
_entity.id
_entity.type
_entity.pdbx_description
1 polymer ?
#
loop_
_entity_poly.entity_id
_entity_poly.type
_entity_poly.pdbx_seq_one_letter_code
_entity_poly.pdbx_strand_id
1 'polypeptide(L)'
;MFVNDGFGDLLASTDALGRVITFGVDALGRVQTRTDTHAGKSLTTTWTWDTAPNGIGQLRMLESPDGIKTYAYSKRGQLEGMTLSVAGESFTARMTYDDVGRPKALQYPQPLGALPFGVTYEHDKHGHRIGVRDTYTNDAYWQLTDVDQAGRYKGELFGNGVTTARGYDHEKGALKSITTTKGAATIQQLAYAWDERLNLKSRTDALQAQNTTERFQYDGLNRLTCAHFGLVENPNAPCDTSYGYAPNGNLVSKSDVGILSYTDPTHPHAVTNAAGDNFYHDAVGNQITRPGGVAITYTPFDLPTTITQGAKATTFGYDGDQQRIRKTTSTTETIYFDDLYEQVKTASGIEHRYHVHSPERTIAIVTRGGQEPGTRYLHVDHIGSIETTTKENGAIDERRSYDAFGARRSPDWGGAPIAFTSKTKKGFTGHEEADEFGLVNMKGRVYDPRIGRFTTTDPIIANVYNGQSFGAYTYVRNNPLTFVDPSGFTEEEARRLWRVEETGQLGIHITFDQLPAPTPRPAPPSQAADVGAGEPTTDVGTTGNGDVIKIPVIETPHPSGPGTDDPFRVYPPDIELGYSTPITTFDQLVAGDPAAGRRTFIIEDDPGLARDLRHAFGPERQTIMLRPRIGGEAGNDRSRARQNLVVEAILTAATILTPGPLDDMAVGAVARAPGLRVVRSQDGSCSTSCHRTCRV
;
A
#
# COMPACT_ATOMS: atom_id res chain seq x y z
N MET A 1 -9.22 12.17 24.98
CA MET A 1 -8.17 12.80 25.82
C MET A 1 -6.84 12.19 25.45
N PHE A 2 -5.77 12.98 25.46
CA PHE A 2 -4.39 12.53 25.22
C PHE A 2 -3.50 13.08 26.34
N VAL A 3 -2.47 12.32 26.70
CA VAL A 3 -1.43 12.67 27.65
C VAL A 3 -0.09 12.33 27.00
N ASN A 4 0.74 13.35 26.82
CA ASN A 4 2.03 13.22 26.18
C ASN A 4 3.15 13.53 27.19
N ASP A 5 4.37 13.15 26.85
CA ASP A 5 5.56 13.44 27.65
C ASP A 5 6.15 14.84 27.37
N GLY A 6 7.38 15.10 27.84
CA GLY A 6 8.09 16.36 27.62
C GLY A 6 8.65 16.57 26.20
N PHE A 7 8.74 15.51 25.38
CA PHE A 7 9.17 15.58 23.98
C PHE A 7 7.99 15.64 23.00
N GLY A 8 6.81 15.20 23.44
CA GLY A 8 5.56 15.19 22.69
C GLY A 8 5.05 13.80 22.37
N ASP A 9 5.70 12.74 22.84
CA ASP A 9 5.35 11.35 22.58
C ASP A 9 4.14 10.91 23.43
N LEU A 10 3.28 10.05 22.86
CA LEU A 10 2.00 9.68 23.48
C LEU A 10 2.20 8.66 24.62
N LEU A 11 1.96 9.10 25.86
CA LEU A 11 2.01 8.22 27.04
C LEU A 11 0.64 7.61 27.39
N ALA A 12 -0.46 8.31 27.13
CA ALA A 12 -1.80 7.75 27.31
C ALA A 12 -2.87 8.40 26.43
N SER A 13 -3.88 7.62 26.06
CA SER A 13 -5.08 8.13 25.40
C SER A 13 -6.35 7.59 26.06
N THR A 14 -7.45 8.32 25.92
CA THR A 14 -8.80 7.86 26.26
C THR A 14 -9.77 8.31 25.18
N ASP A 15 -10.49 7.36 24.60
CA ASP A 15 -11.40 7.61 23.48
C ASP A 15 -12.87 7.80 23.92
N ALA A 16 -13.77 7.92 22.94
CA ALA A 16 -15.20 8.13 23.15
C ALA A 16 -15.94 6.87 23.66
N LEU A 17 -15.31 5.68 23.62
CA LEU A 17 -15.80 4.46 24.27
C LEU A 17 -15.30 4.35 25.72
N GLY A 18 -14.44 5.26 26.18
CA GLY A 18 -13.75 5.12 27.46
C GLY A 18 -12.78 3.93 27.47
N ARG A 19 -12.23 3.53 26.31
CA ARG A 19 -11.03 2.68 26.27
C ARG A 19 -9.84 3.57 26.62
N VAL A 20 -8.99 3.10 27.53
CA VAL A 20 -7.78 3.78 27.97
C VAL A 20 -6.57 3.00 27.47
N ILE A 21 -5.72 3.65 26.69
CA ILE A 21 -4.43 3.09 26.25
C ILE A 21 -3.35 3.81 27.06
N THR A 22 -2.36 3.08 27.54
CA THR A 22 -1.18 3.62 28.24
C THR A 22 0.09 2.98 27.71
N PHE A 23 1.17 3.75 27.60
CA PHE A 23 2.46 3.32 27.09
C PHE A 23 3.54 3.51 28.15
N GLY A 24 4.32 2.46 28.40
CA GLY A 24 5.61 2.56 29.09
C GLY A 24 6.71 2.65 28.04
N VAL A 25 7.55 3.68 28.10
CA VAL A 25 8.69 3.89 27.20
C VAL A 25 10.02 3.85 27.97
N ASP A 26 11.10 3.49 27.28
CA ASP A 26 12.46 3.56 27.83
C ASP A 26 13.10 4.95 27.67
N ALA A 27 14.32 5.11 28.19
CA ALA A 27 15.09 6.35 28.10
C ALA A 27 15.55 6.74 26.68
N LEU A 28 15.18 5.95 25.65
CA LEU A 28 15.39 6.23 24.23
C LEU A 28 14.06 6.46 23.48
N GLY A 29 12.93 6.56 24.21
CA GLY A 29 11.59 6.72 23.65
C GLY A 29 10.98 5.43 23.08
N ARG A 30 11.65 4.28 23.21
CA ARG A 30 11.12 3.02 22.66
C ARG A 30 10.04 2.46 23.59
N VAL A 31 8.88 2.13 23.03
CA VAL A 31 7.80 1.45 23.76
C VAL A 31 8.33 0.13 24.33
N GLN A 32 8.21 -0.04 25.65
CA GLN A 32 8.44 -1.29 26.38
C GLN A 32 7.13 -1.99 26.72
N THR A 33 6.06 -1.24 27.03
CA THR A 33 4.74 -1.78 27.30
C THR A 33 3.63 -0.93 26.67
N ARG A 34 2.54 -1.59 26.30
CA ARG A 34 1.25 -0.99 25.97
C ARG A 34 0.21 -1.71 26.82
N THR A 35 -0.56 -0.97 27.59
CA THR A 35 -1.66 -1.51 28.42
C THR A 35 -2.97 -0.89 27.99
N ASP A 36 -3.86 -1.74 27.47
CA ASP A 36 -5.18 -1.41 26.93
C ASP A 36 -6.27 -1.81 27.93
N THR A 37 -6.99 -0.83 28.48
CA THR A 37 -7.96 -1.02 29.55
C THR A 37 -9.35 -0.56 29.13
N HIS A 38 -10.34 -1.44 29.27
CA HIS A 38 -11.75 -1.11 28.99
C HIS A 38 -12.70 -2.00 29.81
N ALA A 39 -13.80 -1.42 30.30
CA ALA A 39 -14.84 -2.11 31.07
C ALA A 39 -14.31 -3.02 32.21
N GLY A 40 -13.26 -2.57 32.91
CA GLY A 40 -12.62 -3.31 34.01
C GLY A 40 -11.70 -4.47 33.58
N LYS A 41 -11.57 -4.74 32.28
CA LYS A 41 -10.54 -5.62 31.72
C LYS A 41 -9.31 -4.80 31.36
N SER A 42 -8.13 -5.39 31.51
CA SER A 42 -6.87 -4.82 31.06
C SER A 42 -6.09 -5.88 30.30
N LEU A 43 -5.60 -5.54 29.12
CA LEU A 43 -4.71 -6.33 28.29
C LEU A 43 -3.35 -5.62 28.26
N THR A 44 -2.25 -6.36 28.16
CA THR A 44 -0.92 -5.76 28.07
C THR A 44 -0.10 -6.46 27.00
N THR A 45 0.62 -5.67 26.22
CA THR A 45 1.62 -6.10 25.25
C THR A 45 2.99 -5.58 25.70
N THR A 46 4.02 -6.40 25.60
CA THR A 46 5.39 -6.10 26.08
C THR A 46 6.41 -6.26 24.96
N TRP A 47 7.25 -5.24 24.76
CA TRP A 47 8.40 -5.24 23.85
C TRP A 47 9.69 -5.27 24.67
N THR A 48 10.45 -6.35 24.57
CA THR A 48 11.76 -6.48 25.22
C THR A 48 12.87 -6.15 24.22
N TRP A 49 13.62 -5.09 24.45
CA TRP A 49 14.73 -4.63 23.61
C TRP A 49 16.09 -5.13 24.14
N ASP A 50 17.13 -5.07 23.29
CA ASP A 50 18.58 -5.19 23.58
C ASP A 50 19.08 -6.48 24.26
N THR A 51 18.18 -7.36 24.70
CA THR A 51 18.48 -8.66 25.35
C THR A 51 18.76 -9.78 24.35
N ALA A 52 18.70 -9.50 23.04
CA ALA A 52 19.06 -10.45 22.00
C ALA A 52 20.59 -10.50 21.81
N PRO A 53 21.21 -11.69 21.74
CA PRO A 53 22.58 -11.82 21.25
C PRO A 53 22.71 -11.17 19.86
N ASN A 54 23.72 -10.32 19.70
CA ASN A 54 23.97 -9.46 18.54
C ASN A 54 22.88 -8.41 18.20
N GLY A 55 21.79 -8.32 18.97
CA GLY A 55 20.66 -7.42 18.73
C GLY A 55 20.68 -6.16 19.60
N ILE A 56 21.80 -5.42 19.60
CA ILE A 56 21.88 -4.12 20.28
C ILE A 56 21.07 -3.10 19.47
N GLY A 57 20.17 -2.37 20.13
CA GLY A 57 19.20 -1.48 19.48
C GLY A 57 18.01 -2.20 18.84
N GLN A 58 17.88 -3.53 19.04
CA GLN A 58 16.91 -4.38 18.34
C GLN A 58 15.91 -5.04 19.30
N LEU A 59 14.76 -5.43 18.76
CA LEU A 59 13.68 -6.09 19.49
C LEU A 59 14.00 -7.57 19.70
N ARG A 60 14.04 -8.05 20.95
CA ARG A 60 14.22 -9.48 21.27
C ARG A 60 12.90 -10.24 21.29
N MET A 61 11.89 -9.66 21.92
CA MET A 61 10.62 -10.34 22.21
C MET A 61 9.47 -9.35 22.18
N LEU A 62 8.34 -9.84 21.67
CA LEU A 62 7.06 -9.16 21.61
C LEU A 62 6.00 -10.14 22.14
N GLU A 63 5.47 -9.85 23.32
CA GLU A 63 4.48 -10.68 24.00
C GLU A 63 3.13 -9.96 23.99
N SER A 64 2.11 -10.55 23.34
CA SER A 64 0.72 -10.08 23.36
C SER A 64 -0.18 -11.08 24.11
N PRO A 65 -1.43 -10.73 24.42
CA PRO A 65 -2.41 -11.66 25.01
C PRO A 65 -2.70 -12.92 24.18
N ASP A 66 -2.52 -12.87 22.86
CA ASP A 66 -2.83 -13.99 21.94
C ASP A 66 -1.59 -14.80 21.51
N GLY A 67 -0.38 -14.23 21.60
CA GLY A 67 0.85 -14.91 21.18
C GLY A 67 2.13 -14.13 21.42
N ILE A 68 3.27 -14.83 21.30
CA ILE A 68 4.61 -14.29 21.55
C ILE A 68 5.46 -14.41 20.29
N LYS A 69 5.92 -13.29 19.74
CA LYS A 69 6.98 -13.23 18.71
C LYS A 69 8.34 -13.05 19.38
N THR A 70 9.37 -13.72 18.88
CA THR A 70 10.77 -13.56 19.31
C THR A 70 11.71 -13.53 18.13
N TYR A 71 12.80 -12.77 18.27
CA TYR A 71 13.74 -12.50 17.19
C TYR A 71 15.17 -12.89 17.59
N ALA A 72 15.96 -13.27 16.59
CA ALA A 72 17.36 -13.67 16.71
C ALA A 72 18.20 -13.01 15.61
N TYR A 73 19.39 -12.54 15.96
CA TYR A 73 20.23 -11.73 15.08
C TYR A 73 21.60 -12.38 14.85
N SER A 74 22.05 -12.33 13.60
CA SER A 74 23.37 -12.79 13.19
C SER A 74 24.47 -11.94 13.82
N LYS A 75 25.73 -12.39 13.72
CA LYS A 75 26.91 -11.62 14.18
C LYS A 75 27.09 -10.25 13.50
N ARG A 76 26.30 -9.93 12.47
CA ARG A 76 26.26 -8.63 11.79
C ARG A 76 25.05 -7.76 12.20
N GLY A 77 24.26 -8.18 13.20
CA GLY A 77 23.03 -7.51 13.61
C GLY A 77 21.85 -7.71 12.66
N GLN A 78 21.94 -8.65 11.71
CA GLN A 78 20.90 -8.91 10.70
C GLN A 78 19.91 -9.96 11.21
N LEU A 79 18.62 -9.85 10.86
CA LEU A 79 17.56 -10.74 11.37
C LEU A 79 17.72 -12.17 10.84
N GLU A 80 18.22 -13.08 11.68
CA GLU A 80 18.56 -14.47 11.33
C GLU A 80 17.41 -15.45 11.63
N GLY A 81 16.54 -15.12 12.59
CA GLY A 81 15.41 -15.98 12.94
C GLY A 81 14.28 -15.24 13.62
N MET A 82 13.06 -15.74 13.40
CA MET A 82 11.83 -15.23 13.97
C MET A 82 10.94 -16.40 14.37
N THR A 83 10.47 -16.41 15.62
CA THR A 83 9.65 -17.48 16.19
C THR A 83 8.37 -16.91 16.79
N LEU A 84 7.22 -17.37 16.30
CA LEU A 84 5.88 -17.09 16.83
C LEU A 84 5.41 -18.30 17.64
N SER A 85 5.06 -18.08 18.90
CA SER A 85 4.40 -19.07 19.76
C SER A 85 2.95 -18.64 20.01
N VAL A 86 2.00 -19.49 19.61
CA VAL A 86 0.56 -19.18 19.57
C VAL A 86 -0.25 -20.47 19.72
N ALA A 87 -1.35 -20.42 20.48
CA ALA A 87 -2.25 -21.56 20.73
C ALA A 87 -1.57 -22.85 21.25
N GLY A 88 -0.38 -22.74 21.87
CA GLY A 88 0.41 -23.88 22.37
C GLY A 88 1.38 -24.50 21.34
N GLU A 89 1.38 -24.02 20.10
CA GLU A 89 2.36 -24.39 19.07
C GLU A 89 3.42 -23.29 18.88
N SER A 90 4.52 -23.61 18.20
CA SER A 90 5.60 -22.67 17.92
C SER A 90 6.11 -22.84 16.48
N PHE A 91 6.19 -21.73 15.77
CA PHE A 91 6.46 -21.63 14.33
C PHE A 91 7.71 -20.76 14.14
N THR A 92 8.74 -21.28 13.48
CA THR A 92 10.04 -20.58 13.35
C THR A 92 10.48 -20.44 11.90
N ALA A 93 10.59 -19.21 11.42
CA ALA A 93 11.29 -18.88 10.18
C ALA A 93 12.76 -18.55 10.47
N ARG A 94 13.65 -18.79 9.49
CA ARG A 94 15.07 -18.41 9.56
C ARG A 94 15.55 -17.84 8.23
N MET A 95 16.26 -16.71 8.28
CA MET A 95 16.92 -16.12 7.14
C MET A 95 18.43 -16.36 7.23
N THR A 96 19.04 -16.68 6.10
CA THR A 96 20.50 -16.72 5.93
C THR A 96 20.92 -15.63 4.96
N TYR A 97 22.15 -15.14 5.08
CA TYR A 97 22.68 -14.05 4.27
C TYR A 97 23.91 -14.52 3.48
N ASP A 98 24.26 -13.81 2.40
CA ASP A 98 25.53 -14.01 1.69
C ASP A 98 26.66 -13.17 2.28
N ASP A 99 27.88 -13.31 1.73
CA ASP A 99 29.07 -12.65 2.26
C ASP A 99 29.00 -11.12 2.21
N VAL A 100 28.20 -10.54 1.30
CA VAL A 100 27.95 -9.09 1.21
C VAL A 100 26.70 -8.65 1.99
N GLY A 101 25.98 -9.58 2.62
CA GLY A 101 24.88 -9.30 3.54
C GLY A 101 23.49 -9.28 2.92
N ARG A 102 23.30 -9.75 1.68
CA ARG A 102 21.98 -9.86 1.03
C ARG A 102 21.24 -11.13 1.50
N PRO A 103 19.90 -11.13 1.61
CA PRO A 103 19.12 -12.33 1.93
C PRO A 103 19.41 -13.46 0.94
N LYS A 104 19.85 -14.63 1.40
CA LYS A 104 20.32 -15.75 0.56
C LYS A 104 19.35 -16.93 0.53
N ALA A 105 18.76 -17.27 1.67
CA ALA A 105 17.76 -18.32 1.76
C ALA A 105 16.86 -18.16 2.99
N LEU A 106 15.57 -18.41 2.81
CA LEU A 106 14.53 -18.37 3.84
C LEU A 106 14.02 -19.80 4.12
N GLN A 107 14.28 -20.30 5.32
CA GLN A 107 13.63 -21.50 5.86
C GLN A 107 12.30 -21.07 6.49
N TYR A 108 11.19 -21.63 6.01
CA TYR A 108 9.84 -21.34 6.53
C TYR A 108 9.58 -22.09 7.85
N PRO A 109 8.51 -21.73 8.59
CA PRO A 109 8.03 -22.54 9.72
C PRO A 109 7.95 -24.03 9.37
N GLN A 110 8.53 -24.88 10.22
CA GLN A 110 8.39 -26.34 10.13
C GLN A 110 7.56 -26.84 11.32
N PRO A 111 6.26 -27.10 11.14
CA PRO A 111 5.41 -27.72 12.16
C PRO A 111 5.90 -29.12 12.53
N LEU A 112 5.56 -29.57 13.75
CA LEU A 112 5.96 -30.87 14.24
C LEU A 112 5.45 -32.00 13.33
N GLY A 113 6.37 -32.82 12.81
CA GLY A 113 6.07 -33.92 11.88
C GLY A 113 5.96 -33.52 10.40
N ALA A 114 5.99 -32.22 10.06
CA ALA A 114 6.07 -31.77 8.67
C ALA A 114 7.49 -31.91 8.11
N LEU A 115 7.61 -32.24 6.82
CA LEU A 115 8.86 -32.10 6.08
C LEU A 115 9.23 -30.61 5.98
N PRO A 116 10.52 -30.23 6.08
CA PRO A 116 10.94 -28.85 5.99
C PRO A 116 10.61 -28.25 4.62
N PHE A 117 10.35 -26.95 4.59
CA PHE A 117 10.21 -26.16 3.37
C PHE A 117 11.04 -24.88 3.46
N GLY A 118 11.75 -24.53 2.40
CA GLY A 118 12.61 -23.36 2.36
C GLY A 118 12.87 -22.93 0.93
N VAL A 119 13.22 -21.67 0.73
CA VAL A 119 13.61 -21.15 -0.58
C VAL A 119 15.00 -20.54 -0.57
N THR A 120 15.72 -20.68 -1.67
CA THR A 120 16.98 -19.97 -1.96
C THR A 120 16.74 -18.86 -2.97
N TYR A 121 17.58 -17.82 -2.92
CA TYR A 121 17.45 -16.62 -3.73
C TYR A 121 18.66 -16.43 -4.66
N GLU A 122 18.40 -16.39 -5.96
CA GLU A 122 19.40 -16.10 -6.99
C GLU A 122 19.49 -14.58 -7.19
N HIS A 123 20.72 -14.04 -7.27
CA HIS A 123 20.97 -12.61 -7.43
C HIS A 123 21.81 -12.32 -8.66
N ASP A 124 21.58 -11.17 -9.29
CA ASP A 124 22.47 -10.68 -10.34
C ASP A 124 23.79 -10.10 -9.76
N LYS A 125 24.66 -9.65 -10.67
CA LYS A 125 25.94 -9.01 -10.33
C LYS A 125 25.81 -7.63 -9.66
N HIS A 126 24.60 -7.07 -9.58
CA HIS A 126 24.30 -5.77 -8.97
C HIS A 126 23.63 -5.93 -7.60
N GLY A 127 23.03 -7.09 -7.30
CA GLY A 127 22.36 -7.39 -6.04
C GLY A 127 20.85 -7.55 -6.13
N HIS A 128 20.25 -7.47 -7.31
CA HIS A 128 18.82 -7.67 -7.49
C HIS A 128 18.49 -9.17 -7.39
N ARG A 129 17.45 -9.54 -6.63
CA ARG A 129 16.92 -10.91 -6.59
C ARG A 129 16.23 -11.26 -7.92
N ILE A 130 16.87 -12.11 -8.72
CA ILE A 130 16.42 -12.55 -10.05
C ILE A 130 15.84 -13.97 -10.08
N GLY A 131 15.90 -14.73 -8.98
CA GLY A 131 15.33 -16.08 -8.94
C GLY A 131 14.99 -16.55 -7.53
N VAL A 132 14.04 -17.48 -7.45
CA VAL A 132 13.57 -18.13 -6.23
C VAL A 132 13.42 -19.63 -6.50
N ARG A 133 14.07 -20.48 -5.70
CA ARG A 133 14.05 -21.96 -5.83
C ARG A 133 13.72 -22.64 -4.51
N ASP A 134 13.16 -23.86 -4.53
CA ASP A 134 13.11 -24.72 -3.34
C ASP A 134 14.54 -25.07 -2.88
N THR A 135 14.81 -24.98 -1.58
CA THR A 135 16.15 -25.22 -0.97
C THR A 135 16.59 -26.69 -1.04
N TYR A 136 15.66 -27.62 -1.14
CA TYR A 136 15.87 -29.07 -1.01
C TYR A 136 15.83 -29.79 -2.36
N THR A 137 14.99 -29.36 -3.30
CA THR A 137 14.92 -29.93 -4.66
C THR A 137 15.66 -29.10 -5.72
N ASN A 138 15.94 -27.82 -5.44
CA ASN A 138 16.48 -26.83 -6.39
C ASN A 138 15.56 -26.51 -7.58
N ASP A 139 14.30 -26.96 -7.54
CA ASP A 139 13.26 -26.56 -8.50
C ASP A 139 13.03 -25.05 -8.44
N ALA A 140 12.92 -24.40 -9.59
CA ALA A 140 12.55 -23.00 -9.64
C ALA A 140 11.07 -22.81 -9.26
N TYR A 141 10.76 -21.77 -8.48
CA TYR A 141 9.41 -21.22 -8.37
C TYR A 141 9.23 -20.01 -9.28
N TRP A 142 10.26 -19.18 -9.42
CA TRP A 142 10.22 -17.96 -10.22
C TRP A 142 11.62 -17.51 -10.66
N GLN A 143 11.69 -16.89 -11.84
CA GLN A 143 12.88 -16.25 -12.37
C GLN A 143 12.50 -14.98 -13.14
N LEU A 144 13.21 -13.88 -12.88
CA LEU A 144 13.20 -12.65 -13.67
C LEU A 144 14.06 -12.86 -14.92
N THR A 145 13.47 -12.74 -16.10
CA THR A 145 14.13 -13.05 -17.39
C THR A 145 14.43 -11.81 -18.23
N ASP A 146 13.74 -10.69 -17.98
CA ASP A 146 13.92 -9.43 -18.72
C ASP A 146 13.48 -8.22 -17.86
N VAL A 147 14.22 -7.11 -17.96
CA VAL A 147 13.94 -5.82 -17.32
C VAL A 147 14.27 -4.68 -18.28
N ASP A 148 13.67 -3.51 -18.05
CA ASP A 148 14.00 -2.32 -18.84
C ASP A 148 15.03 -1.39 -18.18
N GLN A 149 15.37 -0.29 -18.87
CA GLN A 149 16.36 0.70 -18.44
C GLN A 149 15.94 1.50 -17.20
N ALA A 150 14.68 1.39 -16.77
CA ALA A 150 14.15 2.00 -15.53
C ALA A 150 13.97 0.96 -14.40
N GLY A 151 14.50 -0.25 -14.57
CA GLY A 151 14.37 -1.33 -13.58
C GLY A 151 12.97 -1.91 -13.48
N ARG A 152 12.13 -1.77 -14.52
CA ARG A 152 10.78 -2.36 -14.54
C ARG A 152 10.78 -3.77 -15.11
N TYR A 153 9.97 -4.63 -14.54
CA TYR A 153 9.90 -6.07 -14.87
C TYR A 153 9.31 -6.28 -16.26
N LYS A 154 10.07 -6.80 -17.22
CA LYS A 154 9.57 -7.09 -18.59
C LYS A 154 9.24 -8.56 -18.83
N GLY A 155 9.93 -9.49 -18.16
CA GLY A 155 9.76 -10.92 -18.38
C GLY A 155 9.92 -11.73 -17.10
N GLU A 156 9.00 -12.66 -16.87
CA GLU A 156 9.01 -13.62 -15.76
C GLU A 156 8.84 -15.05 -16.28
N LEU A 157 9.49 -16.01 -15.63
CA LEU A 157 9.33 -17.44 -15.83
C LEU A 157 8.97 -18.08 -14.49
N PHE A 158 7.86 -18.80 -14.41
CA PHE A 158 7.41 -19.53 -13.22
C PHE A 158 7.87 -21.00 -13.25
N GLY A 159 7.89 -21.64 -12.09
CA GLY A 159 8.33 -23.03 -11.91
C GLY A 159 7.55 -24.07 -12.71
N ASN A 160 6.24 -23.85 -12.90
CA ASN A 160 5.41 -24.65 -13.80
C ASN A 160 5.67 -24.38 -15.30
N GLY A 161 6.68 -23.57 -15.64
CA GLY A 161 7.02 -23.17 -17.01
C GLY A 161 5.94 -22.35 -17.70
N VAL A 162 5.14 -21.58 -16.94
CA VAL A 162 4.37 -20.44 -17.43
C VAL A 162 5.32 -19.24 -17.55
N THR A 163 5.09 -18.37 -18.53
CA THR A 163 5.83 -17.12 -18.71
C THR A 163 4.90 -15.92 -18.75
N THR A 164 5.29 -14.81 -18.10
CA THR A 164 4.59 -13.52 -18.19
C THR A 164 5.51 -12.49 -18.84
N ALA A 165 5.00 -11.82 -19.87
CA ALA A 165 5.63 -10.67 -20.50
C ALA A 165 4.84 -9.39 -20.18
N ARG A 166 5.55 -8.30 -19.89
CA ARG A 166 4.96 -7.00 -19.54
C ARG A 166 5.41 -5.93 -20.54
N GLY A 167 4.45 -5.23 -21.11
CA GLY A 167 4.68 -4.06 -21.95
C GLY A 167 4.48 -2.78 -21.15
N TYR A 168 5.30 -1.76 -21.38
CA TYR A 168 5.16 -0.44 -20.79
C TYR A 168 4.94 0.63 -21.84
N ASP A 169 4.29 1.71 -21.44
CA ASP A 169 4.27 2.92 -22.26
C ASP A 169 5.61 3.66 -22.13
N HIS A 170 6.11 4.15 -23.27
CA HIS A 170 7.43 4.79 -23.37
C HIS A 170 7.41 6.24 -22.88
N GLU A 171 6.29 6.94 -23.04
CA GLU A 171 6.17 8.36 -22.67
C GLU A 171 5.67 8.50 -21.23
N LYS A 172 4.63 7.73 -20.87
CA LYS A 172 3.98 7.81 -19.54
C LYS A 172 4.64 6.97 -18.46
N GLY A 173 5.50 6.03 -18.83
CA GLY A 173 6.12 5.11 -17.87
C GLY A 173 5.16 4.12 -17.19
N ALA A 174 3.90 4.05 -17.62
CA ALA A 174 2.86 3.20 -17.03
C ALA A 174 2.84 1.78 -17.64
N LEU A 175 2.28 0.81 -16.92
CA LEU A 175 2.11 -0.57 -17.42
C LEU A 175 1.05 -0.60 -18.52
N LYS A 176 1.38 -1.13 -19.69
CA LYS A 176 0.57 -1.07 -20.92
C LYS A 176 -0.03 -2.43 -21.30
N SER A 177 0.62 -3.53 -20.94
CA SER A 177 0.08 -4.88 -21.13
C SER A 177 0.70 -5.90 -20.18
N ILE A 178 -0.08 -6.94 -19.86
CA ILE A 178 0.37 -8.20 -19.25
C ILE A 178 -0.05 -9.32 -20.20
N THR A 179 0.86 -10.20 -20.59
CA THR A 179 0.54 -11.38 -21.40
C THR A 179 1.21 -12.60 -20.79
N THR A 180 0.39 -13.57 -20.37
CA THR A 180 0.84 -14.74 -19.62
C THR A 180 0.48 -16.00 -20.41
N THR A 181 1.45 -16.89 -20.63
CA THR A 181 1.30 -18.03 -21.55
C THR A 181 1.97 -19.31 -21.03
N LYS A 182 1.47 -20.46 -21.49
CA LYS A 182 2.10 -21.78 -21.34
C LYS A 182 2.34 -22.37 -22.73
N GLY A 183 3.51 -22.08 -23.30
CA GLY A 183 3.79 -22.40 -24.71
C GLY A 183 2.82 -21.64 -25.62
N ALA A 184 2.02 -22.37 -26.41
CA ALA A 184 1.01 -21.78 -27.29
C ALA A 184 -0.34 -21.46 -26.59
N ALA A 185 -0.54 -21.86 -25.32
CA ALA A 185 -1.78 -21.58 -24.60
C ALA A 185 -1.70 -20.23 -23.87
N THR A 186 -2.63 -19.31 -24.16
CA THR A 186 -2.73 -18.03 -23.45
C THR A 186 -3.53 -18.18 -22.16
N ILE A 187 -2.99 -17.64 -21.07
CA ILE A 187 -3.56 -17.68 -19.72
C ILE A 187 -4.19 -16.33 -19.38
N GLN A 188 -3.48 -15.23 -19.69
CA GLN A 188 -3.92 -13.83 -19.59
C GLN A 188 -3.51 -13.04 -20.84
N GLN A 189 -4.33 -12.09 -21.29
CA GLN A 189 -3.95 -11.16 -22.36
C GLN A 189 -4.54 -9.75 -22.12
N LEU A 190 -4.00 -9.10 -21.08
CA LEU A 190 -4.49 -7.84 -20.54
C LEU A 190 -3.77 -6.65 -21.20
N ALA A 191 -4.52 -5.60 -21.53
CA ALA A 191 -4.00 -4.34 -22.06
C ALA A 191 -4.61 -3.13 -21.35
N TYR A 192 -3.82 -2.07 -21.19
CA TYR A 192 -4.14 -0.91 -20.37
C TYR A 192 -3.82 0.39 -21.11
N ALA A 193 -4.67 1.41 -20.91
CA ALA A 193 -4.41 2.78 -21.35
C ALA A 193 -4.58 3.75 -20.18
N TRP A 194 -3.87 4.87 -20.25
CA TRP A 194 -3.75 5.85 -19.15
C TRP A 194 -3.95 7.28 -19.69
N ASP A 195 -4.59 8.15 -18.92
CA ASP A 195 -4.70 9.58 -19.26
C ASP A 195 -3.39 10.34 -18.97
N GLU A 196 -3.38 11.67 -19.15
CA GLU A 196 -2.20 12.51 -18.86
C GLU A 196 -1.96 12.77 -17.36
N ARG A 197 -2.90 12.36 -16.50
CA ARG A 197 -2.79 12.41 -15.03
C ARG A 197 -2.41 11.04 -14.44
N LEU A 198 -2.17 10.05 -15.30
CA LEU A 198 -1.92 8.64 -14.97
C LEU A 198 -3.09 7.96 -14.25
N ASN A 199 -4.33 8.40 -14.47
CA ASN A 199 -5.51 7.60 -14.14
C ASN A 199 -5.67 6.46 -15.16
N LEU A 200 -6.13 5.28 -14.73
CA LEU A 200 -6.42 4.18 -15.66
C LEU A 200 -7.62 4.54 -16.54
N LYS A 201 -7.38 4.77 -17.83
CA LYS A 201 -8.38 5.18 -18.81
C LYS A 201 -9.17 4.00 -19.38
N SER A 202 -8.54 2.84 -19.54
CA SER A 202 -9.20 1.60 -19.94
C SER A 202 -8.42 0.35 -19.54
N ARG A 203 -9.12 -0.76 -19.34
CA ARG A 203 -8.55 -2.11 -19.35
C ARG A 203 -9.30 -3.01 -20.34
N THR A 204 -8.55 -3.81 -21.08
CA THR A 204 -9.03 -4.82 -22.03
C THR A 204 -8.50 -6.17 -21.60
N ASP A 205 -9.31 -7.22 -21.71
CA ASP A 205 -8.83 -8.60 -21.74
C ASP A 205 -9.21 -9.22 -23.09
N ALA A 206 -8.20 -9.61 -23.88
CA ALA A 206 -8.37 -10.19 -25.20
C ALA A 206 -8.71 -11.69 -25.17
N LEU A 207 -8.86 -12.29 -23.98
CA LEU A 207 -9.49 -13.60 -23.81
C LEU A 207 -11.02 -13.53 -23.71
N GLN A 208 -11.57 -12.33 -23.53
CA GLN A 208 -13.02 -12.09 -23.46
C GLN A 208 -13.66 -12.03 -24.83
N ALA A 209 -14.96 -12.35 -24.88
CA ALA A 209 -15.74 -12.28 -26.12
C ALA A 209 -15.65 -10.87 -26.74
N GLN A 210 -15.23 -10.79 -28.00
CA GLN A 210 -15.05 -9.52 -28.74
C GLN A 210 -13.96 -8.58 -28.18
N ASN A 211 -13.01 -9.09 -27.37
CA ASN A 211 -11.98 -8.29 -26.68
C ASN A 211 -12.60 -7.20 -25.78
N THR A 212 -13.49 -7.61 -24.88
CA THR A 212 -14.22 -6.73 -23.94
C THR A 212 -13.29 -5.70 -23.31
N THR A 213 -13.58 -4.43 -23.58
CA THR A 213 -12.80 -3.29 -23.07
C THR A 213 -13.67 -2.44 -22.18
N GLU A 214 -13.27 -2.37 -20.92
CA GLU A 214 -13.82 -1.51 -19.88
C GLU A 214 -13.07 -0.16 -19.91
N ARG A 215 -13.83 0.94 -19.83
CA ARG A 215 -13.33 2.32 -19.85
C ARG A 215 -13.82 3.06 -18.63
N PHE A 216 -13.00 4.01 -18.21
CA PHE A 216 -13.20 4.74 -16.97
C PHE A 216 -13.18 6.24 -17.21
N GLN A 217 -14.01 6.96 -16.48
CA GLN A 217 -14.05 8.43 -16.48
C GLN A 217 -13.83 8.93 -15.06
N TYR A 218 -13.24 10.11 -14.93
CA TYR A 218 -12.86 10.69 -13.63
C TYR A 218 -13.30 12.15 -13.56
N ASP A 219 -13.53 12.65 -12.35
CA ASP A 219 -13.77 14.08 -12.12
C ASP A 219 -12.46 14.90 -12.02
N GLY A 220 -12.60 16.21 -11.83
CA GLY A 220 -11.46 17.12 -11.71
C GLY A 220 -10.51 16.83 -10.54
N LEU A 221 -10.95 16.05 -9.53
CA LEU A 221 -10.18 15.60 -8.36
C LEU A 221 -9.60 14.19 -8.54
N ASN A 222 -9.71 13.62 -9.75
CA ASN A 222 -9.31 12.25 -10.11
C ASN A 222 -10.11 11.16 -9.38
N ARG A 223 -11.36 11.42 -8.96
CA ARG A 223 -12.27 10.38 -8.43
C ARG A 223 -12.97 9.67 -9.57
N LEU A 224 -13.07 8.33 -9.53
CA LEU A 224 -13.70 7.52 -10.57
C LEU A 224 -15.21 7.80 -10.63
N THR A 225 -15.74 8.37 -11.72
CA THR A 225 -17.17 8.71 -11.87
C THR A 225 -17.97 7.71 -12.70
N CYS A 226 -17.32 6.97 -13.59
CA CYS A 226 -17.96 6.07 -14.54
C CYS A 226 -17.06 4.87 -14.83
N ALA A 227 -17.62 3.67 -14.85
CA ALA A 227 -17.10 2.50 -15.55
C ALA A 227 -18.11 2.10 -16.64
N HIS A 228 -17.63 1.86 -17.87
CA HIS A 228 -18.48 1.44 -18.98
C HIS A 228 -17.74 0.54 -19.98
N PHE A 229 -18.47 -0.34 -20.67
CA PHE A 229 -17.93 -1.17 -21.73
C PHE A 229 -18.06 -0.52 -23.12
N GLY A 230 -17.30 -1.03 -24.10
CA GLY A 230 -17.41 -0.63 -25.50
C GLY A 230 -16.16 -0.94 -26.32
N LEU A 231 -16.19 -0.66 -27.63
CA LEU A 231 -15.05 -0.84 -28.54
C LEU A 231 -14.23 0.45 -28.76
N VAL A 232 -14.85 1.62 -28.60
CA VAL A 232 -14.21 2.94 -28.70
C VAL A 232 -14.43 3.76 -27.43
N GLU A 233 -13.57 4.76 -27.23
CA GLU A 233 -13.80 5.79 -26.21
C GLU A 233 -14.98 6.67 -26.62
N ASN A 234 -15.88 6.94 -25.67
CA ASN A 234 -16.98 7.87 -25.83
C ASN A 234 -17.26 8.54 -24.47
N PRO A 235 -17.00 9.85 -24.30
CA PRO A 235 -17.28 10.54 -23.03
C PRO A 235 -18.78 10.61 -22.73
N ASN A 236 -19.64 10.42 -23.73
CA ASN A 236 -21.10 10.40 -23.59
C ASN A 236 -21.68 8.98 -23.57
N ALA A 237 -20.87 7.95 -23.28
CA ALA A 237 -21.38 6.60 -23.06
C ALA A 237 -22.20 6.54 -21.76
N PRO A 238 -23.32 5.81 -21.71
CA PRO A 238 -23.96 5.49 -20.44
C PRO A 238 -23.01 4.60 -19.62
N CYS A 239 -22.93 4.84 -18.31
CA CYS A 239 -22.12 4.03 -17.42
C CYS A 239 -22.83 2.72 -17.08
N ASP A 240 -22.13 1.59 -17.23
CA ASP A 240 -22.55 0.30 -16.67
C ASP A 240 -22.43 0.31 -15.13
N THR A 241 -21.51 1.11 -14.59
CA THR A 241 -21.52 1.51 -13.18
C THR A 241 -21.13 2.98 -13.04
N SER A 242 -22.03 3.79 -12.46
CA SER A 242 -21.77 5.20 -12.15
C SER A 242 -21.56 5.42 -10.66
N TYR A 243 -20.73 6.42 -10.35
CA TYR A 243 -20.29 6.76 -9.00
C TYR A 243 -20.51 8.26 -8.76
N GLY A 244 -21.28 8.60 -7.73
CA GLY A 244 -21.58 9.99 -7.35
C GLY A 244 -20.93 10.35 -6.02
N TYR A 245 -20.39 11.57 -5.91
CA TYR A 245 -19.67 12.03 -4.72
C TYR A 245 -20.23 13.32 -4.14
N ALA A 246 -20.25 13.40 -2.80
CA ALA A 246 -20.45 14.65 -2.08
C ALA A 246 -19.17 15.53 -2.11
N PRO A 247 -19.28 16.83 -1.78
CA PRO A 247 -18.12 17.73 -1.66
C PRO A 247 -17.08 17.26 -0.64
N ASN A 248 -17.50 16.56 0.43
CA ASN A 248 -16.62 16.02 1.48
C ASN A 248 -15.91 14.69 1.10
N GLY A 249 -16.03 14.23 -0.14
CA GLY A 249 -15.39 12.99 -0.62
C GLY A 249 -16.18 11.70 -0.40
N ASN A 250 -17.33 11.75 0.28
CA ASN A 250 -18.21 10.58 0.45
C ASN A 250 -18.79 10.11 -0.89
N LEU A 251 -18.75 8.80 -1.14
CA LEU A 251 -19.47 8.14 -2.23
C LEU A 251 -20.95 8.08 -1.85
N VAL A 252 -21.80 8.89 -2.50
CA VAL A 252 -23.24 8.99 -2.21
C VAL A 252 -24.10 8.15 -3.16
N SER A 253 -23.54 7.67 -4.27
CA SER A 253 -24.18 6.68 -5.12
C SER A 253 -23.17 5.77 -5.82
N LYS A 254 -23.52 4.49 -5.96
CA LYS A 254 -22.79 3.47 -6.71
C LYS A 254 -23.86 2.63 -7.42
N SER A 255 -24.03 2.74 -8.75
CA SER A 255 -25.33 2.37 -9.37
C SER A 255 -25.71 0.89 -9.32
N ASP A 256 -24.77 -0.03 -9.04
CA ASP A 256 -24.98 -1.45 -8.78
C ASP A 256 -25.41 -1.76 -7.33
N VAL A 257 -25.33 -0.78 -6.42
CA VAL A 257 -25.76 -0.87 -5.02
C VAL A 257 -26.93 0.07 -4.73
N GLY A 258 -26.86 1.32 -5.21
CA GLY A 258 -27.88 2.36 -5.06
C GLY A 258 -27.32 3.64 -4.41
N ILE A 259 -28.14 4.28 -3.57
CA ILE A 259 -27.77 5.50 -2.82
C ILE A 259 -27.16 5.12 -1.47
N LEU A 260 -26.05 5.74 -1.12
CA LEU A 260 -25.37 5.62 0.17
C LEU A 260 -25.66 6.88 1.00
N SER A 261 -26.18 6.69 2.21
CA SER A 261 -26.56 7.74 3.15
C SER A 261 -25.56 7.84 4.30
N TYR A 262 -25.36 9.07 4.79
CA TYR A 262 -24.43 9.42 5.86
C TYR A 262 -25.20 10.29 6.87
N THR A 263 -26.01 9.65 7.71
CA THR A 263 -26.98 10.34 8.60
C THR A 263 -26.52 10.49 10.04
N ASP A 264 -25.30 10.06 10.36
CA ASP A 264 -24.67 10.24 11.66
C ASP A 264 -23.88 11.58 11.64
N PRO A 265 -24.28 12.60 12.43
CA PRO A 265 -23.58 13.88 12.47
C PRO A 265 -22.26 13.82 13.25
N THR A 266 -22.03 12.79 14.07
CA THR A 266 -20.76 12.56 14.77
C THR A 266 -19.76 11.77 13.93
N HIS A 267 -20.25 10.94 13.01
CA HIS A 267 -19.42 10.19 12.05
C HIS A 267 -19.80 10.54 10.59
N PRO A 268 -19.57 11.79 10.13
CA PRO A 268 -20.07 12.28 8.83
C PRO A 268 -19.46 11.58 7.59
N HIS A 269 -18.50 10.68 7.77
CA HIS A 269 -17.92 9.84 6.72
C HIS A 269 -18.32 8.35 6.81
N ALA A 270 -19.07 7.95 7.85
CA ALA A 270 -19.57 6.59 8.02
C ALA A 270 -20.88 6.38 7.25
N VAL A 271 -20.97 5.31 6.47
CA VAL A 271 -22.20 4.93 5.74
C VAL A 271 -23.23 4.43 6.76
N THR A 272 -24.39 5.07 6.87
CA THR A 272 -25.48 4.62 7.76
C THR A 272 -26.51 3.76 7.02
N ASN A 273 -26.66 3.96 5.71
CA ASN A 273 -27.53 3.14 4.87
C ASN A 273 -26.98 3.00 3.43
N ALA A 274 -27.18 1.86 2.78
CA ALA A 274 -26.99 1.70 1.34
C ALA A 274 -28.24 1.03 0.72
N ALA A 275 -29.08 1.79 0.02
CA ALA A 275 -30.28 1.29 -0.65
C ALA A 275 -31.25 0.44 0.21
N GLY A 276 -31.37 0.75 1.51
CA GLY A 276 -32.22 0.04 2.46
C GLY A 276 -31.45 -0.84 3.44
N ASP A 277 -30.24 -1.27 3.10
CA ASP A 277 -29.32 -1.92 4.03
C ASP A 277 -28.83 -0.93 5.09
N ASN A 278 -29.11 -1.18 6.37
CA ASN A 278 -28.64 -0.34 7.48
C ASN A 278 -27.30 -0.82 8.03
N PHE A 279 -26.48 0.14 8.44
CA PHE A 279 -25.19 -0.05 9.09
C PHE A 279 -25.13 0.79 10.37
N TYR A 280 -24.55 0.26 11.44
CA TYR A 280 -24.44 0.94 12.73
C TYR A 280 -23.01 0.96 13.21
N HIS A 281 -22.61 2.10 13.80
CA HIS A 281 -21.26 2.38 14.25
C HIS A 281 -21.23 2.60 15.76
N ASP A 282 -20.08 2.35 16.38
CA ASP A 282 -19.82 2.70 17.78
C ASP A 282 -19.34 4.16 17.94
N ALA A 283 -19.01 4.58 19.16
CA ALA A 283 -18.65 5.96 19.47
C ALA A 283 -17.29 6.43 18.93
N VAL A 284 -16.48 5.54 18.35
CA VAL A 284 -15.22 5.90 17.64
C VAL A 284 -15.31 5.63 16.13
N GLY A 285 -16.49 5.24 15.65
CA GLY A 285 -16.77 5.04 14.24
C GLY A 285 -16.45 3.64 13.71
N ASN A 286 -16.33 2.61 14.55
CA ASN A 286 -16.24 1.24 14.05
C ASN A 286 -17.61 0.69 13.69
N GLN A 287 -17.74 0.04 12.53
CA GLN A 287 -18.98 -0.57 12.08
C GLN A 287 -19.30 -1.84 12.89
N ILE A 288 -20.14 -1.72 13.91
CA ILE A 288 -20.54 -2.81 14.83
C ILE A 288 -21.68 -3.69 14.31
N THR A 289 -22.49 -3.20 13.36
CA THR A 289 -23.56 -4.01 12.72
C THR A 289 -23.67 -3.67 11.24
N ARG A 290 -23.86 -4.69 10.41
CA ARG A 290 -24.06 -4.58 8.96
C ARG A 290 -25.10 -5.61 8.44
N PRO A 291 -25.51 -5.54 7.16
CA PRO A 291 -26.54 -6.42 6.58
C PRO A 291 -26.25 -7.92 6.68
N GLY A 292 -27.29 -8.72 6.46
CA GLY A 292 -27.22 -10.19 6.58
C GLY A 292 -27.15 -10.70 8.02
N GLY A 293 -27.53 -9.88 9.00
CA GLY A 293 -27.48 -10.24 10.42
C GLY A 293 -26.06 -10.39 10.96
N VAL A 294 -25.14 -9.54 10.48
CA VAL A 294 -23.72 -9.57 10.83
C VAL A 294 -23.42 -8.51 11.88
N ALA A 295 -22.85 -8.92 13.02
CA ALA A 295 -22.34 -8.02 14.05
C ALA A 295 -20.84 -8.19 14.22
N ILE A 296 -20.16 -7.09 14.58
CA ILE A 296 -18.70 -7.04 14.74
C ILE A 296 -18.37 -6.47 16.11
N THR A 297 -17.42 -7.10 16.79
CA THR A 297 -16.81 -6.61 18.02
C THR A 297 -15.31 -6.42 17.79
N TYR A 298 -14.76 -5.35 18.35
CA TYR A 298 -13.40 -4.89 18.05
C TYR A 298 -12.46 -5.09 19.23
N THR A 299 -11.16 -5.05 18.93
CA THR A 299 -10.06 -4.97 19.90
C THR A 299 -9.97 -3.53 20.45
N PRO A 300 -9.11 -3.26 21.44
CA PRO A 300 -8.78 -1.88 21.84
C PRO A 300 -8.04 -1.05 20.77
N PHE A 301 -7.67 -1.69 19.65
CA PHE A 301 -6.99 -1.11 18.50
C PHE A 301 -7.78 -1.31 17.19
N ASP A 302 -9.12 -1.35 17.29
CA ASP A 302 -10.04 -1.21 16.15
C ASP A 302 -9.91 -2.27 15.03
N LEU A 303 -9.21 -3.37 15.29
CA LEU A 303 -9.27 -4.61 14.50
C LEU A 303 -10.36 -5.55 15.04
N PRO A 304 -11.10 -6.30 14.20
CA PRO A 304 -12.16 -7.19 14.67
C PRO A 304 -11.67 -8.33 15.58
N THR A 305 -12.19 -8.42 16.80
CA THR A 305 -12.01 -9.54 17.74
C THR A 305 -12.94 -10.71 17.39
N THR A 306 -14.20 -10.42 17.05
CA THR A 306 -15.19 -11.43 16.65
C THR A 306 -16.21 -10.84 15.70
N ILE A 307 -16.45 -11.55 14.59
CA ILE A 307 -17.57 -11.31 13.67
C ILE A 307 -18.57 -12.45 13.86
N THR A 308 -19.85 -12.12 14.06
CA THR A 308 -20.94 -13.11 14.11
C THR A 308 -21.88 -12.96 12.92
N GLN A 309 -22.53 -14.05 12.53
CA GLN A 309 -23.61 -14.07 11.55
C GLN A 309 -24.68 -15.06 12.01
N GLY A 310 -25.76 -14.54 12.59
CA GLY A 310 -26.71 -15.36 13.34
C GLY A 310 -26.01 -16.17 14.44
N ALA A 311 -26.17 -17.49 14.43
CA ALA A 311 -25.54 -18.40 15.40
C ALA A 311 -24.07 -18.76 15.09
N LYS A 312 -23.50 -18.32 13.96
CA LYS A 312 -22.09 -18.54 13.63
C LYS A 312 -21.23 -17.42 14.22
N ALA A 313 -20.06 -17.78 14.73
CA ALA A 313 -19.02 -16.84 15.14
C ALA A 313 -17.70 -17.17 14.43
N THR A 314 -16.93 -16.13 14.11
CA THR A 314 -15.51 -16.22 13.74
C THR A 314 -14.72 -15.28 14.63
N THR A 315 -13.78 -15.83 15.40
CA THR A 315 -12.89 -15.06 16.28
C THR A 315 -11.52 -14.87 15.61
N PHE A 316 -10.82 -13.83 16.03
CA PHE A 316 -9.47 -13.49 15.56
C PHE A 316 -8.56 -13.22 16.76
N GLY A 317 -7.25 -13.43 16.59
CA GLY A 317 -6.23 -13.10 17.57
C GLY A 317 -5.01 -12.45 16.91
N TYR A 318 -4.36 -11.55 17.63
CA TYR A 318 -3.37 -10.61 17.08
C TYR A 318 -2.10 -10.55 17.94
N ASP A 319 -0.94 -10.45 17.29
CA ASP A 319 0.31 -10.15 18.01
C ASP A 319 0.39 -8.68 18.44
N GLY A 320 1.50 -8.31 19.08
CA GLY A 320 1.69 -6.95 19.60
C GLY A 320 1.91 -5.88 18.52
N ASP A 321 2.33 -6.29 17.31
CA ASP A 321 2.40 -5.43 16.12
C ASP A 321 1.04 -5.39 15.39
N GLN A 322 -0.01 -5.87 16.07
CA GLN A 322 -1.41 -5.90 15.65
C GLN A 322 -1.65 -6.72 14.38
N GLN A 323 -0.70 -7.59 13.99
CA GLN A 323 -0.89 -8.49 12.85
C GLN A 323 -1.72 -9.71 13.26
N ARG A 324 -2.59 -10.17 12.35
CA ARG A 324 -3.45 -11.33 12.59
C ARG A 324 -2.60 -12.60 12.63
N ILE A 325 -2.50 -13.22 13.80
CA ILE A 325 -1.82 -14.51 13.99
C ILE A 325 -2.79 -15.70 14.07
N ARG A 326 -4.09 -15.46 14.33
CA ARG A 326 -5.10 -16.52 14.47
C ARG A 326 -6.48 -16.11 13.95
N LYS A 327 -7.19 -17.08 13.37
CA LYS A 327 -8.60 -17.03 12.97
C LYS A 327 -9.26 -18.35 13.36
N THR A 328 -10.46 -18.33 13.92
CA THR A 328 -11.17 -19.55 14.34
C THR A 328 -12.65 -19.47 14.01
N THR A 329 -13.16 -20.46 13.28
CA THR A 329 -14.59 -20.68 13.00
C THR A 329 -15.09 -21.92 13.75
N SER A 330 -16.37 -22.26 13.63
CA SER A 330 -16.93 -23.50 14.19
C SER A 330 -16.40 -24.80 13.58
N THR A 331 -15.59 -24.76 12.52
CA THR A 331 -15.07 -25.96 11.82
C THR A 331 -13.58 -25.89 11.49
N THR A 332 -12.97 -24.72 11.62
CA THR A 332 -11.63 -24.42 11.08
C THR A 332 -10.86 -23.52 12.04
N GLU A 333 -9.64 -23.92 12.40
CA GLU A 333 -8.64 -23.00 12.95
C GLU A 333 -7.65 -22.64 11.84
N THR A 334 -7.19 -21.39 11.81
CA THR A 334 -6.06 -20.97 10.97
C THR A 334 -5.08 -20.17 11.81
N ILE A 335 -3.84 -20.65 11.85
CA ILE A 335 -2.69 -19.90 12.39
C ILE A 335 -1.95 -19.27 11.21
N TYR A 336 -1.55 -18.02 11.37
CA TYR A 336 -0.79 -17.26 10.39
C TYR A 336 0.60 -16.95 10.96
N PHE A 337 1.63 -17.12 10.14
CA PHE A 337 2.97 -16.61 10.39
C PHE A 337 3.23 -15.51 9.35
N ASP A 338 2.79 -14.30 9.70
CA ASP A 338 2.76 -13.12 8.81
C ASP A 338 2.15 -13.49 7.44
N ASP A 339 2.70 -12.97 6.33
CA ASP A 339 2.30 -13.37 4.98
C ASP A 339 3.16 -14.51 4.40
N LEU A 340 3.87 -15.26 5.24
CA LEU A 340 4.77 -16.34 4.81
C LEU A 340 4.11 -17.73 4.88
N TYR A 341 3.25 -17.99 5.86
CA TYR A 341 2.75 -19.33 6.11
C TYR A 341 1.38 -19.36 6.80
N GLU A 342 0.50 -20.27 6.35
CA GLU A 342 -0.77 -20.60 7.01
C GLU A 342 -0.77 -22.07 7.47
N GLN A 343 -1.23 -22.32 8.70
CA GLN A 343 -1.62 -23.65 9.19
C GLN A 343 -3.15 -23.70 9.28
N VAL A 344 -3.81 -24.44 8.39
CA VAL A 344 -5.28 -24.61 8.41
C VAL A 344 -5.62 -25.97 9.00
N LYS A 345 -6.25 -26.00 10.17
CA LYS A 345 -6.71 -27.22 10.84
C LYS A 345 -8.22 -27.36 10.66
N THR A 346 -8.66 -28.55 10.26
CA THR A 346 -10.09 -28.90 10.15
C THR A 346 -10.31 -30.34 10.64
N ALA A 347 -11.57 -30.77 10.70
CA ALA A 347 -11.91 -32.16 11.02
C ALA A 347 -11.38 -33.21 10.01
N SER A 348 -10.95 -32.81 8.80
CA SER A 348 -10.33 -33.72 7.82
C SER A 348 -8.79 -33.74 7.87
N GLY A 349 -8.17 -32.97 8.78
CA GLY A 349 -6.72 -32.92 8.97
C GLY A 349 -6.15 -31.51 8.94
N ILE A 350 -4.82 -31.44 8.78
CA ILE A 350 -4.06 -30.19 8.71
C ILE A 350 -3.60 -29.96 7.26
N GLU A 351 -3.73 -28.71 6.81
CA GLU A 351 -3.18 -28.18 5.57
C GLU A 351 -2.12 -27.12 5.92
N HIS A 352 -0.97 -27.16 5.26
CA HIS A 352 0.14 -26.24 5.41
C HIS A 352 0.34 -25.48 4.11
N ARG A 353 0.23 -24.16 4.13
CA ARG A 353 0.45 -23.30 2.95
C ARG A 353 1.69 -22.45 3.15
N TYR A 354 2.59 -22.47 2.19
CA TYR A 354 3.81 -21.65 2.20
C TYR A 354 3.74 -20.65 1.05
N HIS A 355 3.78 -19.36 1.36
CA HIS A 355 3.69 -18.27 0.38
C HIS A 355 5.10 -17.94 -0.13
N VAL A 356 5.37 -18.23 -1.40
CA VAL A 356 6.67 -17.98 -2.05
C VAL A 356 6.63 -16.61 -2.72
N HIS A 357 7.55 -15.73 -2.30
CA HIS A 357 7.58 -14.34 -2.73
C HIS A 357 8.74 -14.04 -3.70
N SER A 358 8.42 -13.33 -4.78
CA SER A 358 9.37 -12.54 -5.58
C SER A 358 9.74 -11.25 -4.79
N PRO A 359 10.49 -10.28 -5.35
CA PRO A 359 10.61 -8.95 -4.75
C PRO A 359 9.32 -8.10 -4.82
N GLU A 360 8.43 -8.41 -5.76
CA GLU A 360 7.21 -7.64 -6.04
C GLU A 360 5.98 -8.17 -5.29
N ARG A 361 5.82 -9.50 -5.22
CA ARG A 361 4.58 -10.17 -4.78
C ARG A 361 4.77 -11.66 -4.46
N THR A 362 3.79 -12.25 -3.79
CA THR A 362 3.59 -13.70 -3.73
C THR A 362 3.39 -14.25 -5.16
N ILE A 363 4.28 -15.14 -5.61
CA ILE A 363 4.23 -15.74 -6.96
C ILE A 363 3.74 -17.19 -6.95
N ALA A 364 3.80 -17.86 -5.80
CA ALA A 364 3.26 -19.21 -5.64
C ALA A 364 2.82 -19.49 -4.19
N ILE A 365 1.89 -20.43 -4.05
CA ILE A 365 1.48 -21.01 -2.78
C ILE A 365 1.73 -22.52 -2.85
N VAL A 366 2.61 -23.03 -2.00
CA VAL A 366 2.91 -24.46 -1.88
C VAL A 366 2.02 -25.03 -0.78
N THR A 367 1.05 -25.88 -1.14
CA THR A 367 0.18 -26.58 -0.19
C THR A 367 0.72 -27.99 0.09
N ARG A 368 0.90 -28.34 1.36
CA ARG A 368 1.20 -29.70 1.85
C ARG A 368 0.11 -30.15 2.82
N GLY A 369 -0.37 -31.39 2.69
CA GLY A 369 -1.55 -31.87 3.44
C GLY A 369 -2.86 -31.36 2.85
N GLY A 370 -3.95 -31.39 3.63
CA GLY A 370 -5.30 -31.09 3.15
C GLY A 370 -5.82 -32.09 2.10
N GLN A 371 -6.82 -31.68 1.31
CA GLN A 371 -7.44 -32.49 0.25
C GLN A 371 -6.83 -32.25 -1.15
N GLU A 372 -6.22 -31.08 -1.37
CA GLU A 372 -5.72 -30.60 -2.67
C GLU A 372 -4.27 -30.07 -2.54
N PRO A 373 -3.31 -30.90 -2.06
CA PRO A 373 -1.91 -30.52 -1.98
C PRO A 373 -1.33 -30.21 -3.37
N GLY A 374 -0.31 -29.36 -3.41
CA GLY A 374 0.35 -28.94 -4.65
C GLY A 374 0.75 -27.47 -4.66
N THR A 375 1.49 -27.05 -5.68
CA THR A 375 1.91 -25.65 -5.88
C THR A 375 0.98 -24.92 -6.86
N ARG A 376 0.39 -23.82 -6.40
CA ARG A 376 -0.45 -22.91 -7.19
C ARG A 376 0.29 -21.61 -7.46
N TYR A 377 0.48 -21.28 -8.73
CA TYR A 377 1.14 -20.05 -9.17
C TYR A 377 0.11 -18.94 -9.39
N LEU A 378 0.46 -17.70 -9.01
CA LEU A 378 -0.46 -16.56 -8.94
C LEU A 378 -0.17 -15.54 -10.06
N HIS A 379 -1.16 -15.29 -10.91
CA HIS A 379 -1.10 -14.32 -12.01
C HIS A 379 -2.06 -13.16 -11.75
N VAL A 380 -1.61 -11.94 -12.01
CA VAL A 380 -2.20 -10.72 -11.46
C VAL A 380 -2.58 -9.70 -12.52
N ASP A 381 -3.44 -8.75 -12.15
CA ASP A 381 -3.71 -7.52 -12.91
C ASP A 381 -2.75 -6.37 -12.54
N HIS A 382 -2.96 -5.18 -13.11
CA HIS A 382 -2.10 -4.00 -12.93
C HIS A 382 -2.14 -3.34 -11.55
N ILE A 383 -3.00 -3.80 -10.63
CA ILE A 383 -3.02 -3.42 -9.20
C ILE A 383 -2.66 -4.60 -8.29
N GLY A 384 -2.15 -5.71 -8.84
CA GLY A 384 -1.75 -6.89 -8.07
C GLY A 384 -2.91 -7.79 -7.62
N SER A 385 -4.13 -7.59 -8.11
CA SER A 385 -5.25 -8.48 -7.81
C SER A 385 -5.06 -9.85 -8.48
N ILE A 386 -5.33 -10.93 -7.76
CA ILE A 386 -5.22 -12.29 -8.33
C ILE A 386 -6.32 -12.51 -9.37
N GLU A 387 -5.95 -12.52 -10.66
CA GLU A 387 -6.88 -12.69 -11.79
C GLU A 387 -6.94 -14.15 -12.25
N THR A 388 -5.79 -14.85 -12.34
CA THR A 388 -5.74 -16.27 -12.72
C THR A 388 -4.76 -17.03 -11.84
N THR A 389 -5.04 -18.29 -11.52
CA THR A 389 -4.08 -19.21 -10.89
C THR A 389 -3.83 -20.46 -11.74
N THR A 390 -2.62 -21.03 -11.66
CA THR A 390 -2.24 -22.25 -12.40
C THR A 390 -1.56 -23.30 -11.52
N LYS A 391 -1.81 -24.59 -11.82
CA LYS A 391 -1.19 -25.75 -11.15
C LYS A 391 0.26 -25.98 -11.62
N GLU A 392 0.94 -26.97 -11.05
CA GLU A 392 2.34 -27.32 -11.36
C GLU A 392 2.57 -27.75 -12.81
N ASN A 393 1.54 -28.30 -13.47
CA ASN A 393 1.59 -28.65 -14.88
C ASN A 393 1.36 -27.45 -15.83
N GLY A 394 1.08 -26.26 -15.29
CA GLY A 394 0.76 -25.04 -16.04
C GLY A 394 -0.69 -24.94 -16.51
N ALA A 395 -1.56 -25.89 -16.15
CA ALA A 395 -2.99 -25.78 -16.40
C ALA A 395 -3.63 -24.75 -15.44
N ILE A 396 -4.69 -24.08 -15.91
CA ILE A 396 -5.46 -23.10 -15.13
C ILE A 396 -6.29 -23.83 -14.06
N ASP A 397 -6.21 -23.36 -12.81
CA ASP A 397 -7.01 -23.87 -11.68
C ASP A 397 -8.21 -22.95 -11.41
N GLU A 398 -8.02 -21.63 -11.50
CA GLU A 398 -9.02 -20.63 -11.15
C GLU A 398 -8.88 -19.37 -12.02
N ARG A 399 -9.98 -18.71 -12.35
CA ARG A 399 -10.05 -17.33 -12.87
C ARG A 399 -10.98 -16.47 -12.03
N ARG A 400 -10.71 -15.17 -11.95
CA ARG A 400 -11.45 -14.17 -11.18
C ARG A 400 -11.55 -12.86 -11.95
N SER A 401 -12.49 -12.02 -11.56
CA SER A 401 -12.55 -10.62 -12.02
C SER A 401 -13.11 -9.76 -10.90
N TYR A 402 -12.75 -8.48 -10.92
CA TYR A 402 -13.12 -7.50 -9.90
C TYR A 402 -13.71 -6.25 -10.58
N ASP A 403 -14.76 -5.67 -9.99
CA ASP A 403 -15.17 -4.30 -10.31
C ASP A 403 -14.06 -3.30 -9.89
N ALA A 404 -14.24 -2.01 -10.20
CA ALA A 404 -13.24 -1.01 -9.88
C ALA A 404 -12.94 -0.89 -8.36
N PHE A 405 -13.91 -1.14 -7.49
CA PHE A 405 -13.75 -1.07 -6.03
C PHE A 405 -13.45 -2.44 -5.38
N GLY A 406 -13.13 -3.47 -6.17
CA GLY A 406 -12.73 -4.78 -5.67
C GLY A 406 -13.88 -5.74 -5.37
N ALA A 407 -15.11 -5.44 -5.78
CA ALA A 407 -16.21 -6.39 -5.67
C ALA A 407 -15.99 -7.52 -6.70
N ARG A 408 -15.93 -8.78 -6.26
CA ARG A 408 -15.82 -9.95 -7.15
C ARG A 408 -16.98 -9.95 -8.15
N ARG A 409 -16.67 -10.04 -9.44
CA ARG A 409 -17.63 -10.22 -10.55
C ARG A 409 -17.31 -11.49 -11.34
N SER A 410 -18.15 -11.83 -12.32
CA SER A 410 -17.91 -13.01 -13.16
C SER A 410 -16.59 -12.89 -13.94
N PRO A 411 -15.78 -13.97 -14.08
CA PRO A 411 -14.53 -13.95 -14.83
C PRO A 411 -14.66 -13.69 -16.33
N ASP A 412 -15.86 -13.81 -16.91
CA ASP A 412 -16.18 -13.45 -18.30
C ASP A 412 -16.57 -11.96 -18.49
N TRP A 413 -16.37 -11.15 -17.44
CA TRP A 413 -16.62 -9.70 -17.39
C TRP A 413 -18.10 -9.30 -17.65
N GLY A 414 -19.05 -10.24 -17.54
CA GLY A 414 -20.48 -9.99 -17.70
C GLY A 414 -21.36 -10.73 -16.68
N GLY A 415 -22.60 -10.28 -16.51
CA GLY A 415 -23.56 -10.94 -15.62
C GLY A 415 -23.30 -10.76 -14.11
N ALA A 416 -24.11 -11.43 -13.30
CA ALA A 416 -24.02 -11.36 -11.84
C ALA A 416 -22.83 -12.18 -11.30
N PRO A 417 -22.29 -11.86 -10.11
CA PRO A 417 -21.21 -12.63 -9.49
C PRO A 417 -21.59 -14.10 -9.31
N ILE A 418 -20.88 -15.00 -9.99
CA ILE A 418 -21.04 -16.44 -9.83
C ILE A 418 -20.40 -16.84 -8.49
N ALA A 419 -21.11 -17.61 -7.67
CA ALA A 419 -20.56 -18.12 -6.41
C ALA A 419 -19.48 -19.19 -6.71
N PHE A 420 -18.20 -18.82 -6.56
CA PHE A 420 -17.06 -19.73 -6.72
C PHE A 420 -16.36 -20.00 -5.38
N THR A 421 -15.95 -21.25 -5.15
CA THR A 421 -15.13 -21.64 -3.99
C THR A 421 -13.66 -21.51 -4.37
N SER A 422 -13.08 -20.37 -4.02
CA SER A 422 -11.66 -20.07 -4.22
C SER A 422 -10.74 -21.13 -3.59
N LYS A 423 -9.57 -21.36 -4.21
CA LYS A 423 -8.49 -22.20 -3.67
C LYS A 423 -7.38 -21.41 -2.97
N THR A 424 -7.43 -20.08 -2.97
CA THR A 424 -6.54 -19.24 -2.18
C THR A 424 -7.23 -17.96 -1.70
N LYS A 425 -7.08 -17.66 -0.42
CA LYS A 425 -7.64 -16.45 0.20
C LYS A 425 -7.00 -15.15 -0.29
N LYS A 426 -5.82 -15.20 -0.93
CA LYS A 426 -5.23 -14.06 -1.67
C LYS A 426 -6.12 -13.66 -2.85
N GLY A 427 -6.51 -12.39 -2.97
CA GLY A 427 -7.39 -11.91 -4.03
C GLY A 427 -7.18 -10.45 -4.44
N PHE A 428 -8.19 -9.59 -4.26
CA PHE A 428 -8.13 -8.16 -4.64
C PHE A 428 -6.89 -7.47 -4.04
N THR A 429 -6.08 -6.83 -4.89
CA THR A 429 -4.80 -6.17 -4.52
C THR A 429 -3.83 -7.05 -3.71
N GLY A 430 -3.96 -8.39 -3.75
CA GLY A 430 -3.11 -9.32 -3.00
C GLY A 430 -3.47 -9.50 -1.51
N HIS A 431 -4.63 -9.01 -1.06
CA HIS A 431 -5.11 -9.12 0.33
C HIS A 431 -5.93 -10.40 0.60
N GLU A 432 -6.24 -10.69 1.88
CA GLU A 432 -7.06 -11.85 2.29
C GLU A 432 -8.56 -11.57 2.15
N GLU A 433 -9.26 -12.35 1.33
CA GLU A 433 -10.70 -12.21 1.08
C GLU A 433 -11.54 -13.02 2.08
N ALA A 434 -12.18 -12.33 3.02
CA ALA A 434 -13.16 -12.91 3.94
C ALA A 434 -14.52 -13.06 3.24
N ASP A 435 -14.57 -13.91 2.20
CA ASP A 435 -15.75 -14.27 1.41
C ASP A 435 -17.00 -14.58 2.24
N GLU A 436 -16.81 -15.25 3.38
CA GLU A 436 -17.83 -15.56 4.37
C GLU A 436 -18.61 -14.33 4.91
N PHE A 437 -18.04 -13.12 4.76
CA PHE A 437 -18.66 -11.83 5.09
C PHE A 437 -18.77 -10.89 3.87
N GLY A 438 -18.16 -11.22 2.73
CA GLY A 438 -17.99 -10.29 1.61
C GLY A 438 -17.12 -9.08 1.98
N LEU A 439 -16.04 -9.31 2.71
CA LEU A 439 -15.09 -8.28 3.18
C LEU A 439 -13.65 -8.65 2.77
N VAL A 440 -12.77 -7.65 2.66
CA VAL A 440 -11.33 -7.84 2.43
C VAL A 440 -10.57 -7.42 3.68
N ASN A 441 -9.68 -8.28 4.18
CA ASN A 441 -8.75 -7.98 5.26
C ASN A 441 -7.51 -7.30 4.68
N MET A 442 -7.44 -5.97 4.80
CA MET A 442 -6.31 -5.15 4.33
C MET A 442 -5.28 -4.93 5.45
N LYS A 443 -5.08 -5.94 6.33
CA LYS A 443 -4.23 -5.90 7.53
C LYS A 443 -4.72 -4.89 8.58
N GLY A 444 -4.34 -3.61 8.46
CA GLY A 444 -4.61 -2.55 9.44
C GLY A 444 -6.08 -2.13 9.53
N ARG A 445 -6.87 -2.37 8.48
CA ARG A 445 -8.32 -2.21 8.48
C ARG A 445 -9.00 -3.31 7.65
N VAL A 446 -10.31 -3.46 7.87
CA VAL A 446 -11.17 -4.31 7.04
C VAL A 446 -11.98 -3.43 6.08
N TYR A 447 -12.09 -3.88 4.83
CA TYR A 447 -12.68 -3.17 3.72
C TYR A 447 -13.94 -3.87 3.21
N ASP A 448 -15.01 -3.11 2.95
CA ASP A 448 -16.23 -3.58 2.31
C ASP A 448 -16.23 -3.15 0.82
N PRO A 449 -15.84 -4.05 -0.10
CA PRO A 449 -15.72 -3.72 -1.53
C PRO A 449 -17.08 -3.42 -2.19
N ARG A 450 -18.21 -3.82 -1.58
CA ARG A 450 -19.53 -3.54 -2.14
C ARG A 450 -19.85 -2.05 -2.02
N ILE A 451 -19.67 -1.47 -0.84
CA ILE A 451 -19.88 -0.02 -0.61
C ILE A 451 -18.64 0.83 -0.89
N GLY A 452 -17.49 0.21 -1.19
CA GLY A 452 -16.25 0.90 -1.52
C GLY A 452 -15.65 1.68 -0.35
N ARG A 453 -15.78 1.15 0.88
CA ARG A 453 -15.40 1.83 2.14
C ARG A 453 -14.78 0.87 3.15
N PHE A 454 -13.89 1.40 3.99
CA PHE A 454 -13.42 0.70 5.19
C PHE A 454 -14.54 0.56 6.23
N THR A 455 -14.43 -0.42 7.14
CA THR A 455 -15.39 -0.65 8.23
C THR A 455 -15.02 0.08 9.52
N THR A 456 -13.89 0.79 9.54
CA THR A 456 -13.36 1.51 10.71
C THR A 456 -12.67 2.81 10.26
N THR A 457 -12.61 3.77 11.18
CA THR A 457 -12.00 5.10 10.99
C THR A 457 -10.51 5.00 10.70
N ASP A 458 -9.99 5.82 9.78
CA ASP A 458 -8.54 5.99 9.59
C ASP A 458 -7.88 6.69 10.79
N PRO A 459 -6.87 6.10 11.44
CA PRO A 459 -6.02 6.82 12.39
C PRO A 459 -5.03 7.78 11.69
N ILE A 460 -4.83 7.67 10.37
CA ILE A 460 -3.81 8.45 9.64
C ILE A 460 -4.45 9.39 8.61
N ILE A 461 -4.20 10.71 8.76
CA ILE A 461 -4.48 11.70 7.71
C ILE A 461 -3.25 11.78 6.79
N ALA A 462 -3.20 10.91 5.78
CA ALA A 462 -2.02 10.71 4.92
C ALA A 462 -1.48 11.98 4.23
N ASN A 463 -2.31 13.01 4.03
CA ASN A 463 -1.86 14.32 3.58
C ASN A 463 -2.82 15.44 4.02
N VAL A 464 -2.43 16.20 5.05
CA VAL A 464 -3.22 17.32 5.61
C VAL A 464 -3.51 18.46 4.63
N TYR A 465 -2.76 18.56 3.52
CA TYR A 465 -2.98 19.56 2.46
C TYR A 465 -3.93 19.09 1.35
N ASN A 466 -4.42 17.84 1.42
CA ASN A 466 -5.37 17.27 0.46
C ASN A 466 -6.71 16.99 1.14
N GLY A 467 -7.75 17.74 0.79
CA GLY A 467 -9.10 17.55 1.35
C GLY A 467 -9.66 16.12 1.18
N GLN A 468 -9.21 15.36 0.17
CA GLN A 468 -9.63 13.97 -0.02
C GLN A 468 -9.06 13.00 1.05
N SER A 469 -7.97 13.37 1.72
CA SER A 469 -7.31 12.56 2.75
C SER A 469 -7.98 12.68 4.14
N PHE A 470 -9.03 13.51 4.28
CA PHE A 470 -9.84 13.61 5.51
C PHE A 470 -11.04 12.66 5.54
N GLY A 471 -11.40 12.04 4.41
CA GLY A 471 -12.54 11.13 4.34
C GLY A 471 -12.24 9.77 4.95
N ALA A 472 -12.27 9.65 6.28
CA ALA A 472 -11.68 8.57 7.10
C ALA A 472 -12.07 7.10 6.80
N TYR A 473 -13.02 6.82 5.90
CA TYR A 473 -13.38 5.46 5.44
C TYR A 473 -13.10 5.25 3.94
N THR A 474 -12.54 6.26 3.26
CA THR A 474 -12.40 6.31 1.80
C THR A 474 -11.21 5.48 1.34
N TYR A 475 -11.48 4.41 0.61
CA TYR A 475 -10.43 3.64 -0.04
C TYR A 475 -9.74 4.47 -1.13
N VAL A 476 -8.44 4.71 -0.95
CA VAL A 476 -7.49 5.33 -1.91
C VAL A 476 -8.05 6.54 -2.67
N ARG A 477 -8.60 7.53 -1.94
CA ARG A 477 -9.23 8.77 -2.46
C ARG A 477 -10.33 8.55 -3.51
N ASN A 478 -10.95 7.37 -3.57
CA ASN A 478 -11.88 6.96 -4.64
C ASN A 478 -11.24 6.82 -6.05
N ASN A 479 -9.95 6.46 -6.12
CA ASN A 479 -9.26 6.11 -7.38
C ASN A 479 -8.61 4.71 -7.32
N PRO A 480 -9.41 3.65 -7.12
CA PRO A 480 -8.94 2.27 -6.84
C PRO A 480 -8.32 1.53 -8.04
N LEU A 481 -8.30 2.16 -9.21
CA LEU A 481 -7.69 1.60 -10.43
C LEU A 481 -6.26 2.13 -10.66
N THR A 482 -5.83 3.11 -9.88
CA THR A 482 -4.53 3.79 -9.98
C THR A 482 -3.69 3.63 -8.70
N PHE A 483 -4.36 3.47 -7.56
CA PHE A 483 -3.76 3.35 -6.23
C PHE A 483 -4.24 2.08 -5.51
N VAL A 484 -3.42 1.59 -4.59
CA VAL A 484 -3.68 0.44 -3.70
C VAL A 484 -3.37 0.83 -2.26
N ASP A 485 -3.87 0.10 -1.26
CA ASP A 485 -3.50 0.30 0.15
C ASP A 485 -2.88 -1.00 0.71
N PRO A 486 -1.54 -1.15 0.71
CA PRO A 486 -0.88 -2.40 1.12
C PRO A 486 -0.84 -2.63 2.64
N SER A 487 -1.07 -1.59 3.45
CA SER A 487 -1.02 -1.61 4.92
C SER A 487 -2.40 -1.61 5.56
N GLY A 488 -3.40 -1.07 4.85
CA GLY A 488 -4.70 -0.70 5.39
C GLY A 488 -4.75 0.72 5.93
N PHE A 489 -3.69 1.52 5.80
CA PHE A 489 -3.60 2.91 6.28
C PHE A 489 -2.96 3.88 5.27
N THR A 490 -2.28 3.40 4.23
CA THR A 490 -1.40 4.23 3.39
C THR A 490 -1.50 3.85 1.92
N GLU A 491 -2.02 4.78 1.12
CA GLU A 491 -2.17 4.58 -0.32
C GLU A 491 -0.82 4.65 -1.07
N GLU A 492 -0.61 3.69 -1.97
CA GLU A 492 0.54 3.63 -2.87
C GLU A 492 0.11 3.66 -4.34
N GLU A 493 0.97 4.20 -5.19
CA GLU A 493 0.76 4.21 -6.64
C GLU A 493 1.01 2.81 -7.21
N ALA A 494 -0.01 2.18 -7.80
CA ALA A 494 0.09 0.80 -8.30
C ALA A 494 1.22 0.58 -9.32
N ARG A 495 1.67 1.65 -10.00
CA ARG A 495 2.83 1.60 -10.91
C ARG A 495 4.19 1.38 -10.22
N ARG A 496 4.27 1.42 -8.88
CA ARG A 496 5.49 1.15 -8.10
C ARG A 496 5.76 -0.35 -7.93
N LEU A 497 4.72 -1.18 -7.85
CA LEU A 497 4.81 -2.64 -7.71
C LEU A 497 5.79 -3.26 -8.73
N TRP A 498 5.69 -2.81 -9.99
CA TRP A 498 6.36 -3.39 -11.15
C TRP A 498 7.85 -3.04 -11.31
N ARG A 499 8.57 -2.80 -10.21
CA ARG A 499 9.95 -2.32 -10.16
C ARG A 499 10.87 -3.25 -9.38
N VAL A 500 12.15 -3.25 -9.74
CA VAL A 500 13.23 -3.85 -8.95
C VAL A 500 13.58 -2.92 -7.78
N GLU A 501 12.71 -2.94 -6.76
CA GLU A 501 12.93 -2.29 -5.46
C GLU A 501 12.94 -3.42 -4.39
N GLU A 502 13.93 -3.46 -3.50
CA GLU A 502 13.97 -4.47 -2.44
C GLU A 502 12.94 -4.14 -1.35
N THR A 503 11.72 -4.66 -1.52
CA THR A 503 10.75 -4.77 -0.42
C THR A 503 11.34 -5.58 0.74
N GLY A 504 10.88 -5.30 1.97
CA GLY A 504 11.54 -5.73 3.21
C GLY A 504 11.95 -7.20 3.26
N GLN A 505 13.09 -7.49 3.91
CA GLN A 505 13.92 -8.72 3.75
C GLN A 505 13.21 -10.07 3.91
N LEU A 506 11.97 -10.12 4.41
CA LEU A 506 11.17 -11.34 4.61
C LEU A 506 9.79 -11.30 3.91
N GLY A 507 9.46 -10.25 3.15
CA GLY A 507 8.07 -9.92 2.81
C GLY A 507 7.26 -9.39 4.01
N ILE A 508 7.87 -9.40 5.21
CA ILE A 508 7.38 -8.78 6.42
C ILE A 508 7.73 -7.30 6.37
N HIS A 509 6.71 -6.43 6.35
CA HIS A 509 6.89 -5.07 6.83
C HIS A 509 7.06 -5.15 8.34
N ILE A 510 8.28 -4.92 8.83
CA ILE A 510 8.47 -4.50 10.23
C ILE A 510 8.15 -3.00 10.25
N THR A 511 6.89 -2.67 10.00
CA THR A 511 6.39 -1.33 10.28
C THR A 511 6.27 -1.21 11.78
N PHE A 512 7.25 -0.54 12.39
CA PHE A 512 7.00 0.20 13.61
C PHE A 512 6.08 1.37 13.27
N ASP A 513 4.80 1.07 13.01
CA ASP A 513 3.71 2.04 12.93
C ASP A 513 3.38 2.53 14.35
N GLN A 514 4.41 3.13 14.97
CA GLN A 514 4.20 4.21 15.92
C GLN A 514 3.27 5.22 15.24
N LEU A 515 2.26 5.69 15.97
CA LEU A 515 1.60 6.95 15.61
C LEU A 515 2.71 7.98 15.35
N PRO A 516 2.73 8.66 14.20
CA PRO A 516 3.96 9.20 13.63
C PRO A 516 4.68 10.13 14.61
N ALA A 517 5.80 9.64 15.15
CA ALA A 517 6.61 10.37 16.11
C ALA A 517 6.96 11.75 15.49
N PRO A 518 6.67 12.86 16.19
CA PRO A 518 6.80 14.19 15.60
C PRO A 518 8.25 14.41 15.18
N THR A 519 8.45 14.79 13.90
CA THR A 519 9.79 14.98 13.33
C THR A 519 10.66 15.82 14.26
N PRO A 520 11.88 15.37 14.63
CA PRO A 520 12.68 16.01 15.66
C PRO A 520 12.92 17.48 15.31
N ARG A 521 12.26 18.38 16.05
CA ARG A 521 12.28 19.81 15.78
C ARG A 521 13.69 20.35 16.06
N PRO A 522 14.29 21.19 15.18
CA PRO A 522 15.54 21.86 15.51
C PRO A 522 15.39 22.65 16.81
N ALA A 523 16.46 22.70 17.61
CA ALA A 523 16.44 23.29 18.95
C ALA A 523 15.87 24.72 18.93
N PRO A 524 15.05 25.10 19.93
CA PRO A 524 14.39 26.40 19.96
C PRO A 524 15.43 27.54 19.94
N PRO A 525 15.22 28.61 19.15
CA PRO A 525 16.11 29.76 19.16
C PRO A 525 16.10 30.41 20.55
N SER A 526 17.27 30.75 21.05
CA SER A 526 17.44 31.33 22.39
C SER A 526 16.82 32.73 22.48
N GLN A 527 15.74 32.84 23.24
CA GLN A 527 15.09 34.08 23.71
C GLN A 527 14.80 35.16 22.65
N ALA A 528 13.54 35.29 22.26
CA ALA A 528 12.95 36.51 21.72
C ALA A 528 11.70 36.89 22.54
N ALA A 529 11.37 38.18 22.59
CA ALA A 529 10.49 38.76 23.60
C ALA A 529 9.00 38.36 23.50
N ASP A 530 8.33 38.44 24.66
CA ASP A 530 6.87 38.37 24.82
C ASP A 530 6.17 39.53 24.09
N VAL A 531 5.17 39.20 23.25
CA VAL A 531 4.21 40.15 22.65
C VAL A 531 2.90 39.45 22.24
N GLY A 532 1.81 39.83 22.92
CA GLY A 532 0.49 40.05 22.33
C GLY A 532 -0.26 38.85 21.72
N ALA A 533 -1.29 38.37 22.42
CA ALA A 533 -2.31 37.50 21.83
C ALA A 533 -3.10 38.26 20.73
N GLY A 534 -3.12 37.72 19.52
CA GLY A 534 -4.02 38.14 18.44
C GLY A 534 -5.21 37.20 18.31
N GLU A 535 -6.42 37.75 18.15
CA GLU A 535 -7.64 36.95 17.98
C GLU A 535 -7.66 36.23 16.61
N PRO A 536 -8.26 35.02 16.53
CA PRO A 536 -8.43 34.32 15.26
C PRO A 536 -9.50 35.03 14.40
N THR A 537 -9.11 35.50 13.23
CA THR A 537 -10.04 36.11 12.26
C THR A 537 -11.01 35.07 11.70
N THR A 538 -12.28 35.16 12.06
CA THR A 538 -13.36 34.39 11.43
C THR A 538 -13.72 34.98 10.07
N ASP A 539 -13.53 34.23 8.99
CA ASP A 539 -14.23 34.45 7.72
C ASP A 539 -14.66 33.10 7.11
N VAL A 540 -15.98 32.94 6.93
CA VAL A 540 -16.63 31.79 6.25
C VAL A 540 -17.84 32.32 5.47
N GLY A 541 -17.58 33.19 4.48
CA GLY A 541 -18.62 33.94 3.77
C GLY A 541 -19.38 33.21 2.65
N THR A 542 -20.38 32.38 3.00
CA THR A 542 -21.53 31.97 2.13
C THR A 542 -22.64 31.35 2.99
N THR A 543 -23.95 31.66 2.89
CA THR A 543 -24.75 32.52 1.98
C THR A 543 -25.98 33.09 2.70
N GLY A 544 -26.61 34.14 2.14
CA GLY A 544 -28.09 34.18 2.07
C GLY A 544 -28.83 35.13 3.02
N ASN A 545 -29.48 36.12 2.40
CA ASN A 545 -30.42 37.11 2.94
C ASN A 545 -31.28 36.69 4.15
N GLY A 546 -31.07 37.37 5.28
CA GLY A 546 -32.09 38.18 5.97
C GLY A 546 -33.39 37.55 6.47
N ASP A 547 -33.53 37.50 7.80
CA ASP A 547 -34.58 38.31 8.46
C ASP A 547 -34.18 38.68 9.91
N VAL A 548 -34.83 39.69 10.51
CA VAL A 548 -34.39 40.28 11.80
C VAL A 548 -35.18 39.75 13.00
N ILE A 549 -34.49 39.13 13.95
CA ILE A 549 -35.02 38.82 15.30
C ILE A 549 -34.07 39.38 16.38
N LYS A 550 -34.62 40.15 17.33
CA LYS A 550 -33.90 40.65 18.52
C LYS A 550 -34.41 39.94 19.77
N ILE A 551 -33.51 39.35 20.56
CA ILE A 551 -33.77 38.77 21.89
C ILE A 551 -32.62 39.24 22.83
N PRO A 552 -32.87 39.54 24.12
CA PRO A 552 -32.01 40.45 24.89
C PRO A 552 -30.90 39.78 25.71
N VAL A 553 -30.00 40.62 26.22
CA VAL A 553 -28.95 40.29 27.20
C VAL A 553 -29.57 39.89 28.54
N ILE A 554 -28.97 38.89 29.20
CA ILE A 554 -29.21 38.55 30.61
C ILE A 554 -27.84 38.55 31.31
N GLU A 555 -27.67 39.39 32.32
CA GLU A 555 -26.51 39.40 33.20
C GLU A 555 -26.73 38.44 34.39
N THR A 556 -25.65 37.84 34.90
CA THR A 556 -25.68 36.99 36.11
C THR A 556 -24.69 37.54 37.17
N PRO A 557 -25.11 37.74 38.43
CA PRO A 557 -24.31 38.46 39.42
C PRO A 557 -23.41 37.56 40.29
N HIS A 558 -22.32 38.15 40.78
CA HIS A 558 -21.44 37.59 41.81
C HIS A 558 -22.10 37.55 43.21
N PRO A 559 -21.90 36.47 44.01
CA PRO A 559 -22.09 36.49 45.45
C PRO A 559 -20.77 36.76 46.21
N SER A 560 -20.88 37.37 47.39
CA SER A 560 -19.75 37.71 48.28
C SER A 560 -19.94 37.11 49.69
N GLY A 561 -18.85 36.69 50.35
CA GLY A 561 -18.85 36.19 51.73
C GLY A 561 -17.62 36.68 52.54
N PRO A 562 -17.73 36.84 53.88
CA PRO A 562 -16.72 37.53 54.71
C PRO A 562 -15.68 36.57 55.33
N GLY A 563 -14.66 37.12 56.02
CA GLY A 563 -13.56 36.35 56.61
C GLY A 563 -13.02 36.83 57.96
N THR A 564 -12.05 36.04 58.48
CA THR A 564 -11.19 36.17 59.69
C THR A 564 -10.12 35.06 59.58
N ASP A 565 -8.92 35.09 60.18
CA ASP A 565 -8.25 36.11 61.03
C ASP A 565 -6.70 36.04 60.86
N ASP A 566 -5.96 36.90 61.58
CA ASP A 566 -4.49 37.04 61.61
C ASP A 566 -3.84 36.27 62.81
N PRO A 567 -2.50 36.26 63.07
CA PRO A 567 -1.28 36.26 62.23
C PRO A 567 -0.37 35.02 62.46
N PHE A 568 0.75 34.87 61.71
CA PHE A 568 2.10 34.61 62.28
C PHE A 568 3.24 34.74 61.24
N ARG A 569 4.47 35.06 61.69
CA ARG A 569 5.72 35.20 60.88
C ARG A 569 6.75 34.12 61.23
N VAL A 570 7.70 33.82 60.30
CA VAL A 570 9.19 33.79 60.52
C VAL A 570 9.95 33.37 59.23
N TYR A 571 11.19 33.87 59.07
CA TYR A 571 12.25 33.65 58.05
C TYR A 571 13.61 33.51 58.80
N PRO A 572 14.83 33.29 58.21
CA PRO A 572 15.28 33.04 56.82
C PRO A 572 15.93 31.61 56.76
N PRO A 573 17.15 31.25 56.23
CA PRO A 573 18.09 31.88 55.28
C PRO A 573 18.72 31.00 54.16
N ASP A 574 19.01 31.64 53.03
CA ASP A 574 20.29 31.84 52.31
C ASP A 574 21.35 30.72 52.14
N ILE A 575 21.89 30.59 50.91
CA ILE A 575 23.26 31.07 50.54
C ILE A 575 23.46 31.11 49.01
N GLU A 576 24.41 31.94 48.56
CA GLU A 576 24.69 32.33 47.17
C GLU A 576 25.57 31.34 46.37
N LEU A 577 25.57 31.48 45.03
CA LEU A 577 26.74 31.25 44.17
C LEU A 577 26.79 32.30 43.04
N GLY A 578 28.00 32.77 42.69
CA GLY A 578 28.23 33.90 41.78
C GLY A 578 28.84 33.55 40.40
N TYR A 579 28.99 34.57 39.56
CA TYR A 579 29.51 34.48 38.18
C TYR A 579 31.05 34.52 38.10
N SER A 580 31.64 33.77 37.15
CA SER A 580 32.65 34.28 36.20
C SER A 580 33.09 33.20 35.18
N THR A 581 33.68 33.66 34.06
CA THR A 581 34.19 32.89 32.91
C THR A 581 35.58 33.44 32.54
N PRO A 582 36.24 33.04 31.43
CA PRO A 582 36.44 31.71 30.81
C PRO A 582 37.96 31.35 30.70
N ILE A 583 38.30 30.12 30.29
CA ILE A 583 39.64 29.78 29.75
C ILE A 583 39.50 28.97 28.45
N THR A 584 40.49 29.09 27.55
CA THR A 584 40.46 28.68 26.15
C THR A 584 41.54 27.65 25.81
N THR A 585 41.52 27.18 24.56
CA THR A 585 42.61 26.57 23.77
C THR A 585 43.04 25.11 24.00
N PHE A 586 43.32 24.47 22.87
CA PHE A 586 43.94 23.17 22.64
C PHE A 586 45.47 23.31 22.74
N ASP A 587 46.19 22.27 23.18
CA ASP A 587 47.55 22.02 22.68
C ASP A 587 47.97 20.54 22.82
N GLN A 588 49.07 20.15 22.18
CA GLN A 588 49.52 18.76 21.97
C GLN A 588 50.53 18.26 23.02
N LEU A 589 50.68 16.93 23.13
CA LEU A 589 52.00 16.30 23.28
C LEU A 589 52.00 14.83 22.85
N VAL A 590 53.16 14.35 22.37
CA VAL A 590 53.39 13.03 21.77
C VAL A 590 54.58 12.36 22.47
N ALA A 591 54.55 11.04 22.64
CA ALA A 591 55.73 10.22 22.98
C ALA A 591 55.67 8.84 22.31
N GLY A 592 56.75 8.45 21.61
CA GLY A 592 57.08 7.04 21.29
C GLY A 592 57.96 6.44 22.41
N ASP A 593 58.71 5.34 22.24
CA ASP A 593 59.00 4.45 21.10
C ASP A 593 59.55 3.11 21.70
N PRO A 594 60.62 2.44 21.22
CA PRO A 594 60.72 1.52 20.07
C PRO A 594 60.97 0.02 20.42
N ALA A 595 60.66 -0.88 19.47
CA ALA A 595 61.47 -2.04 19.06
C ALA A 595 60.77 -2.80 17.90
N ALA A 596 61.04 -2.55 16.61
CA ALA A 596 62.23 -2.89 15.81
C ALA A 596 62.46 -4.41 15.62
N GLY A 597 62.47 -4.95 14.39
CA GLY A 597 62.30 -4.34 13.06
C GLY A 597 62.28 -5.41 11.94
N ARG A 598 62.72 -5.15 10.69
CA ARG A 598 63.38 -3.96 10.08
C ARG A 598 63.49 -4.16 8.54
N ARG A 599 63.82 -3.11 7.77
CA ARG A 599 64.15 -3.12 6.30
C ARG A 599 62.94 -3.35 5.33
N THR A 600 62.96 -2.97 4.04
CA THR A 600 63.93 -2.18 3.22
C THR A 600 63.27 -1.42 2.04
N PHE A 601 64.01 -0.42 1.53
CA PHE A 601 64.00 0.37 0.27
C PHE A 601 63.19 -0.14 -0.94
N ILE A 602 62.41 0.68 -1.69
CA ILE A 602 62.62 2.01 -2.33
C ILE A 602 63.38 1.94 -3.68
N ILE A 603 62.71 2.45 -4.72
CA ILE A 603 63.28 3.18 -5.89
C ILE A 603 62.35 4.40 -6.12
N GLU A 604 62.91 5.54 -6.51
CA GLU A 604 62.22 6.79 -6.84
C GLU A 604 62.24 7.04 -8.36
N ASP A 605 61.31 7.84 -8.90
CA ASP A 605 61.63 8.88 -9.90
C ASP A 605 60.41 9.80 -10.17
N ASP A 606 60.66 11.11 -10.17
CA ASP A 606 59.80 12.22 -10.63
C ASP A 606 60.76 13.30 -11.18
N PRO A 607 60.49 13.88 -12.36
CA PRO A 607 60.30 15.33 -12.33
C PRO A 607 59.28 15.87 -13.33
N GLY A 608 58.18 16.41 -12.81
CA GLY A 608 57.18 17.15 -13.57
C GLY A 608 57.59 18.50 -14.17
N LEU A 609 56.57 19.25 -14.62
CA LEU A 609 56.61 20.70 -14.76
C LEU A 609 55.25 21.28 -14.34
N ALA A 610 55.25 22.46 -13.71
CA ALA A 610 54.06 23.06 -13.10
C ALA A 610 54.10 24.61 -13.13
N ARG A 611 52.99 25.22 -12.67
CA ARG A 611 52.77 26.68 -12.43
C ARG A 611 52.54 27.50 -13.71
N ASP A 612 51.80 28.61 -13.70
CA ASP A 612 50.94 29.28 -12.69
C ASP A 612 49.86 30.06 -13.50
N LEU A 613 48.59 30.23 -13.09
CA LEU A 613 48.13 31.14 -12.03
C LEU A 613 46.66 30.89 -11.59
N ARG A 614 46.26 31.58 -10.52
CA ARG A 614 45.03 31.43 -9.71
C ARG A 614 43.72 32.04 -10.27
N HIS A 615 42.60 31.53 -9.74
CA HIS A 615 41.25 32.13 -9.62
C HIS A 615 40.47 32.51 -10.90
N ALA A 616 39.39 31.77 -11.22
CA ALA A 616 38.01 32.19 -10.88
C ALA A 616 36.97 31.06 -11.15
N PHE A 617 35.85 31.09 -10.40
CA PHE A 617 34.62 30.28 -10.55
C PHE A 617 34.71 28.75 -10.38
N GLY A 618 33.54 28.13 -10.13
CA GLY A 618 33.38 26.77 -9.60
C GLY A 618 32.85 25.72 -10.60
N PRO A 619 32.71 24.45 -10.18
CA PRO A 619 32.56 23.32 -11.10
C PRO A 619 31.11 22.88 -11.34
N GLU A 620 30.47 23.38 -12.41
CA GLU A 620 29.37 22.62 -13.04
C GLU A 620 29.95 21.50 -13.91
N ARG A 621 29.67 20.25 -13.55
CA ARG A 621 30.13 19.07 -14.31
C ARG A 621 29.09 18.66 -15.37
N GLN A 622 29.23 19.20 -16.58
CA GLN A 622 28.78 18.48 -17.78
C GLN A 622 29.96 17.69 -18.36
N THR A 623 29.88 16.36 -18.31
CA THR A 623 30.88 15.47 -18.93
C THR A 623 30.22 14.57 -19.97
N ILE A 624 30.31 14.98 -21.23
CA ILE A 624 29.94 14.15 -22.38
C ILE A 624 30.92 12.97 -22.43
N MET A 625 30.42 11.74 -22.25
CA MET A 625 31.27 10.54 -22.31
C MET A 625 31.15 9.86 -23.68
N LEU A 626 32.22 9.97 -24.47
CA LEU A 626 32.33 9.31 -25.78
C LEU A 626 32.48 7.79 -25.61
N ARG A 627 31.72 7.01 -26.39
CA ARG A 627 31.75 5.53 -26.35
C ARG A 627 32.88 4.95 -27.22
N PRO A 628 33.77 4.10 -26.68
CA PRO A 628 34.50 3.12 -27.48
C PRO A 628 33.53 2.06 -28.01
N ARG A 629 33.73 1.56 -29.24
CA ARG A 629 32.89 0.51 -29.84
C ARG A 629 33.74 -0.63 -30.38
N ILE A 630 33.89 -1.68 -29.59
CA ILE A 630 34.52 -2.96 -29.92
C ILE A 630 33.64 -4.04 -29.27
N GLY A 631 33.29 -5.16 -29.90
CA GLY A 631 33.50 -5.58 -31.29
C GLY A 631 32.99 -7.01 -31.42
N GLY A 632 31.87 -7.22 -32.12
CA GLY A 632 31.21 -8.53 -32.20
C GLY A 632 31.47 -9.22 -33.53
N GLU A 633 32.12 -10.39 -33.49
CA GLU A 633 32.25 -11.26 -34.66
C GLU A 633 31.01 -12.14 -34.83
N ALA A 634 30.26 -11.90 -35.90
CA ALA A 634 29.30 -12.85 -36.45
C ALA A 634 29.19 -12.63 -37.96
N GLY A 635 29.87 -13.49 -38.74
CA GLY A 635 29.48 -13.72 -40.12
C GLY A 635 28.21 -14.59 -40.19
N ASN A 636 27.58 -14.76 -41.35
CA ASN A 636 27.86 -14.21 -42.66
C ASN A 636 26.66 -14.49 -43.59
N ASP A 637 25.96 -13.46 -44.07
CA ASP A 637 25.28 -13.55 -45.38
C ASP A 637 25.08 -12.18 -46.04
N ARG A 638 24.77 -12.19 -47.34
CA ARG A 638 24.81 -11.04 -48.24
C ARG A 638 23.47 -10.82 -48.95
N SER A 639 22.88 -9.65 -48.78
CA SER A 639 22.10 -9.03 -49.85
C SER A 639 22.32 -7.51 -49.86
N ARG A 640 22.25 -6.90 -51.04
CA ARG A 640 22.55 -5.46 -51.25
C ARG A 640 21.25 -4.71 -51.55
N ALA A 641 20.97 -3.67 -50.78
CA ALA A 641 20.20 -2.51 -51.21
C ALA A 641 21.06 -1.25 -50.97
N ARG A 642 20.92 -0.22 -51.82
CA ARG A 642 21.81 0.95 -51.79
C ARG A 642 21.33 2.04 -50.83
N GLN A 643 22.30 2.79 -50.31
CA GLN A 643 22.09 4.05 -49.60
C GLN A 643 21.40 5.09 -50.51
N ASN A 644 20.68 6.01 -49.88
CA ASN A 644 20.84 7.44 -50.15
C ASN A 644 20.59 8.19 -48.84
N LEU A 645 21.63 8.84 -48.32
CA LEU A 645 21.55 9.70 -47.13
C LEU A 645 21.70 11.14 -47.63
N VAL A 646 20.63 11.93 -47.53
CA VAL A 646 20.72 13.39 -47.72
C VAL A 646 21.09 14.00 -46.37
N VAL A 647 22.17 14.77 -46.35
CA VAL A 647 22.59 15.56 -45.18
C VAL A 647 22.40 17.01 -45.54
N GLU A 648 21.46 17.68 -44.88
CA GLU A 648 21.43 19.13 -44.80
C GLU A 648 21.66 19.55 -43.35
N ALA A 649 22.44 20.62 -43.17
CA ALA A 649 22.72 21.24 -41.89
C ALA A 649 22.54 22.74 -42.05
N ILE A 650 21.71 23.36 -41.21
CA ILE A 650 21.52 24.80 -41.17
C ILE A 650 21.71 25.26 -39.71
N LEU A 651 22.33 26.43 -39.57
CA LEU A 651 22.81 26.98 -38.30
C LEU A 651 21.73 27.63 -37.45
N THR A 652 22.10 27.88 -36.20
CA THR A 652 21.33 28.56 -35.16
C THR A 652 20.92 30.00 -35.52
N ALA A 653 19.73 30.40 -35.08
CA ALA A 653 19.42 31.79 -34.74
C ALA A 653 18.55 31.79 -33.48
N ALA A 654 18.97 32.51 -32.44
CA ALA A 654 18.20 32.71 -31.22
C ALA A 654 17.89 34.19 -31.05
N THR A 655 16.63 34.54 -30.79
CA THR A 655 16.19 35.92 -30.59
C THR A 655 15.36 36.01 -29.31
N ILE A 656 15.80 36.87 -28.40
CA ILE A 656 15.07 37.20 -27.16
C ILE A 656 14.11 38.35 -27.47
N LEU A 657 12.85 38.26 -27.02
CA LEU A 657 11.98 39.43 -26.83
C LEU A 657 10.94 39.16 -25.72
N THR A 658 10.50 40.23 -25.06
CA THR A 658 9.69 40.24 -23.83
C THR A 658 8.19 40.49 -24.10
N PRO A 659 7.28 40.15 -23.16
CA PRO A 659 5.83 40.19 -23.40
C PRO A 659 5.20 41.60 -23.27
N GLY A 660 4.03 41.77 -23.91
CA GLY A 660 3.14 42.92 -23.76
C GLY A 660 1.75 42.64 -24.40
N PRO A 661 0.63 43.13 -23.85
CA PRO A 661 -0.74 42.80 -24.31
C PRO A 661 -1.37 43.86 -25.23
N LEU A 662 -2.51 43.54 -25.86
CA LEU A 662 -3.61 44.47 -26.21
C LEU A 662 -4.88 43.71 -26.63
N ASP A 663 -6.04 44.35 -26.54
CA ASP A 663 -7.38 43.76 -26.71
C ASP A 663 -8.11 44.15 -28.03
N ASP A 664 -9.20 43.40 -28.29
CA ASP A 664 -10.51 43.86 -28.80
C ASP A 664 -10.89 43.80 -30.32
N MET A 665 -12.21 43.76 -30.54
CA MET A 665 -13.02 44.02 -31.76
C MET A 665 -13.18 42.96 -32.88
N ALA A 666 -13.98 41.92 -32.57
CA ALA A 666 -15.35 41.65 -33.08
C ALA A 666 -15.77 41.73 -34.58
N VAL A 667 -16.92 41.08 -34.87
CA VAL A 667 -17.77 41.10 -36.11
C VAL A 667 -17.26 40.24 -37.29
N GLY A 668 -18.06 39.43 -37.99
CA GLY A 668 -19.50 39.11 -37.86
C GLY A 668 -19.93 37.96 -38.81
N ALA A 669 -21.20 37.52 -38.73
CA ALA A 669 -21.66 36.27 -39.37
C ALA A 669 -22.63 36.46 -40.56
N VAL A 670 -22.55 35.57 -41.56
CA VAL A 670 -23.60 35.32 -42.59
C VAL A 670 -23.63 33.82 -42.91
N ALA A 671 -24.82 33.25 -43.16
CA ALA A 671 -25.02 31.85 -43.51
C ALA A 671 -25.80 31.69 -44.82
N ARG A 672 -25.57 30.57 -45.56
CA ARG A 672 -26.55 29.96 -46.48
C ARG A 672 -26.15 28.55 -46.95
N ALA A 673 -27.14 27.66 -46.96
CA ALA A 673 -27.20 26.41 -47.72
C ALA A 673 -28.14 26.66 -48.96
N PRO A 674 -28.66 25.70 -49.77
CA PRO A 674 -28.76 24.24 -49.54
C PRO A 674 -28.59 23.28 -50.76
N GLY A 675 -28.50 21.98 -50.46
CA GLY A 675 -29.47 20.99 -50.99
C GLY A 675 -29.08 20.04 -52.13
N LEU A 676 -29.28 18.73 -51.91
CA LEU A 676 -29.79 17.77 -52.91
C LEU A 676 -30.46 16.57 -52.23
N ARG A 677 -31.52 15.98 -52.82
CA ARG A 677 -32.24 14.80 -52.27
C ARG A 677 -33.11 14.09 -53.33
N VAL A 678 -32.92 12.78 -53.54
CA VAL A 678 -33.73 11.88 -54.39
C VAL A 678 -33.64 10.49 -53.72
N VAL A 679 -34.65 9.90 -53.04
CA VAL A 679 -35.99 9.35 -53.43
C VAL A 679 -35.95 7.82 -53.67
N ARG A 680 -37.03 7.11 -53.26
CA ARG A 680 -37.17 5.63 -53.16
C ARG A 680 -37.74 4.97 -54.43
N SER A 681 -37.52 3.66 -54.55
CA SER A 681 -38.57 2.67 -54.91
C SER A 681 -38.25 1.30 -54.28
N GLN A 682 -39.06 0.26 -54.56
CA GLN A 682 -40.12 -0.23 -53.67
C GLN A 682 -40.36 -1.75 -53.89
N ASP A 683 -41.14 -2.38 -53.00
CA ASP A 683 -41.86 -3.67 -53.16
C ASP A 683 -41.05 -4.99 -53.24
N GLY A 684 -41.68 -6.08 -52.76
CA GLY A 684 -41.07 -7.43 -52.75
C GLY A 684 -41.51 -8.36 -51.60
N SER A 685 -42.81 -8.55 -51.36
CA SER A 685 -43.33 -9.39 -50.26
C SER A 685 -43.73 -10.81 -50.69
N CYS A 686 -43.42 -11.84 -49.90
CA CYS A 686 -44.15 -13.12 -49.92
C CYS A 686 -44.06 -13.91 -48.59
N SER A 687 -45.05 -14.77 -48.33
CA SER A 687 -45.17 -15.64 -47.15
C SER A 687 -44.50 -17.03 -47.39
N THR A 688 -44.48 -18.07 -46.53
CA THR A 688 -45.54 -18.61 -45.64
C THR A 688 -44.96 -19.60 -44.58
N SER A 689 -45.79 -20.06 -43.63
CA SER A 689 -45.54 -21.04 -42.54
C SER A 689 -45.29 -22.51 -43.04
N CYS A 690 -44.93 -23.54 -42.24
CA CYS A 690 -45.53 -24.00 -40.97
C CYS A 690 -44.71 -25.08 -40.18
N HIS A 691 -45.30 -25.64 -39.10
CA HIS A 691 -44.71 -26.47 -38.03
C HIS A 691 -44.35 -27.95 -38.32
N ARG A 692 -43.45 -28.55 -37.50
CA ARG A 692 -43.68 -29.63 -36.48
C ARG A 692 -42.35 -30.12 -35.85
N THR A 693 -42.12 -30.10 -34.52
CA THR A 693 -42.42 -31.12 -33.46
C THR A 693 -41.95 -32.56 -33.76
N CYS A 694 -41.36 -33.37 -32.86
CA CYS A 694 -40.95 -33.22 -31.44
C CYS A 694 -40.06 -34.41 -30.99
N ARG A 695 -39.35 -34.28 -29.85
CA ARG A 695 -38.85 -35.32 -28.90
C ARG A 695 -38.36 -36.69 -29.44
N VAL A 696 -37.14 -37.07 -29.02
CA VAL A 696 -36.97 -37.82 -27.75
C VAL A 696 -36.14 -36.96 -26.81
#